data_AF-A0ABD1CXR5-F1
#
_entry.id   AF-A0ABD1CXR5-F1
#
_cell.length_a   1.000
_cell.length_b   1.000
_cell.length_c   1.000
_cell.angle_alpha   90.00
_cell.angle_beta   90.00
_cell.angle_gamma   90.00
#
_symmetry.space_group_name_H-M   'P 1'
#
loop_
_entity.id
_entity.type
_entity.pdbx_description
1 polymer ?
#
loop_
_entity_poly.entity_id
_entity_poly.type
_entity_poly.pdbx_seq_one_letter_code
_entity_poly.pdbx_strand_id
1 'polypeptide(L)'
;MSNCSESKFLEFYRGSTVLLAGGTGFLGKTLLEKILRCLEVRKIYLLIRTKRGCCGEQRLKTILEDRLFDRVRKPELIAKIVPVEVDYAEKDFGLAPGLTYEIRKEVEIVLYCIATVKMMGSLKETVETNVFLARRMLRWCRTFSRLQAFVYTSTFYCNFDKEICEEKVYKELPFGSYDIVMNMMKHLSAEECEQLKSTILQKFPNTYTFSKRLAEIMIETEFGQTLPIAIYRPPVITPTCREPMLGWTDNSYGPVAFVKSFWDGLGLVKYENARVKCDLAPIDYCANAVLICAFDVAEKRRVSSDLCVPVYNHHITVTMSNCSESRVLEFYRGSTVLLAGGTGFLGKTLLEKLLRCLKVKKIYLLIRTKKGCCGEERLKAILEDRLFDRVRKPELIAKIVPVEVDYAEKDFGMAPGLTCEIRKEVEIVLYCLATVKMTGALKETVETNVFLARRMLRWCRTFPRLEAFVFTSTFYCNFDQEIIEEKVYTELPFGSYEIVMNMLKHLSAEECEQLKSTILKKFPNTYVFSKRLAEIMIETEFAQTLPVAIYRPPIITPTCREPMLGWTDNPYGSVAYIKSFWDGLGHVKYVDSRAKCSFAPVDYCANAVLVSGFDLAEKRLVGSAPCVPVYNHHSNTTNTTFGELTSSFGDSRKRFWDWIIWKYCWISTSFIWLMYLNVILARIKDFIAMWCPGSKPAHKYYYRWSAYWFMAFSQSVGFVAFRSWKSVSNNLKRAQCYLSERERQILFTDLDEIDMREYMSGQVDEAIQYLECENKRRYRK
;
A
#
# COMPACT_ATOMS: atom_id res chain seq x y z
N MET A 1 10.37 33.16 14.11
CA MET A 1 9.78 33.22 12.76
C MET A 1 10.88 32.90 11.76
N SER A 2 11.08 31.63 11.44
CA SER A 2 12.04 31.17 10.43
C SER A 2 11.28 30.92 9.14
N ASN A 3 11.59 31.69 8.09
CA ASN A 3 11.01 31.57 6.75
C ASN A 3 11.04 30.11 6.29
N CYS A 4 9.86 29.58 5.97
CA CYS A 4 9.71 28.35 5.20
C CYS A 4 10.40 28.60 3.85
N SER A 5 11.53 27.94 3.58
CA SER A 5 12.24 28.09 2.30
C SER A 5 11.29 27.67 1.18
N GLU A 6 10.94 28.60 0.30
CA GLU A 6 10.09 28.35 -0.85
C GLU A 6 10.75 27.31 -1.77
N SER A 7 9.96 26.46 -2.42
CA SER A 7 10.51 25.38 -3.26
C SER A 7 11.25 25.97 -4.46
N LYS A 8 12.54 25.61 -4.65
CA LYS A 8 13.36 26.01 -5.82
C LYS A 8 12.66 25.80 -7.16
N PHE A 9 11.82 24.76 -7.26
CA PHE A 9 11.01 24.49 -8.45
C PHE A 9 9.99 25.60 -8.73
N LEU A 10 9.32 26.12 -7.70
CA LEU A 10 8.37 27.23 -7.86
C LEU A 10 9.09 28.53 -8.17
N GLU A 11 10.23 28.78 -7.53
CA GLU A 11 11.09 29.94 -7.82
C GLU A 11 11.55 29.97 -9.29
N PHE A 12 11.88 28.82 -9.88
CA PHE A 12 12.28 28.71 -11.29
C PHE A 12 11.18 29.20 -12.26
N TYR A 13 9.91 28.93 -11.94
CA TYR A 13 8.81 29.37 -12.80
C TYR A 13 8.27 30.76 -12.47
N ARG A 14 8.37 31.20 -11.21
CA ARG A 14 7.83 32.49 -10.77
C ARG A 14 8.44 33.62 -11.60
N GLY A 15 7.57 34.42 -12.23
CA GLY A 15 8.00 35.55 -13.04
C GLY A 15 8.67 35.20 -14.38
N SER A 16 8.80 33.91 -14.72
CA SER A 16 9.38 33.49 -16.00
C SER A 16 8.43 33.70 -17.17
N THR A 17 8.99 33.75 -18.39
CA THR A 17 8.21 33.73 -19.64
C THR A 17 8.29 32.37 -20.33
N VAL A 18 7.13 31.75 -20.55
CA VAL A 18 6.99 30.43 -21.16
C VAL A 18 6.46 30.54 -22.59
N LEU A 19 7.05 29.79 -23.52
CA LEU A 19 6.49 29.56 -24.85
C LEU A 19 5.94 28.13 -24.91
N LEU A 20 4.64 28.00 -25.16
CA LEU A 20 3.94 26.72 -25.26
C LEU A 20 3.55 26.45 -26.73
N ALA A 21 4.27 25.50 -27.34
CA ALA A 21 4.00 25.03 -28.68
C ALA A 21 3.13 23.77 -28.62
N GLY A 22 1.97 23.78 -29.29
CA GLY A 22 1.01 22.68 -29.23
C GLY A 22 0.01 22.77 -28.07
N GLY A 23 -0.18 23.97 -27.49
CA GLY A 23 -1.11 24.18 -26.38
C GLY A 23 -2.60 23.96 -26.69
N THR A 24 -2.96 23.72 -27.96
CA THR A 24 -4.33 23.34 -28.35
C THR A 24 -4.59 21.83 -28.30
N GLY A 25 -3.57 21.01 -28.04
CA GLY A 25 -3.70 19.54 -27.93
C GLY A 25 -3.89 19.08 -26.49
N PHE A 26 -4.17 17.79 -26.30
CA PHE A 26 -4.52 17.20 -25.00
C PHE A 26 -3.52 17.52 -23.87
N LEU A 27 -2.24 17.19 -24.06
CA LEU A 27 -1.17 17.54 -23.10
C LEU A 27 -0.93 19.05 -23.01
N GLY A 28 -1.00 19.76 -24.14
CA GLY A 28 -0.80 21.20 -24.20
C GLY A 28 -1.83 21.99 -23.38
N LYS A 29 -3.12 21.66 -23.50
CA LYS A 29 -4.18 22.29 -22.70
C LYS A 29 -3.98 22.03 -21.20
N THR A 30 -3.63 20.79 -20.84
CA THR A 30 -3.35 20.41 -19.45
C THR A 30 -2.17 21.19 -18.87
N LEU A 31 -1.09 21.37 -19.65
CA LEU A 31 0.05 22.21 -19.27
C LEU A 31 -0.35 23.67 -19.12
N LEU A 32 -1.11 24.22 -20.06
CA LEU A 32 -1.58 25.61 -19.99
C LEU A 32 -2.39 25.86 -18.71
N GLU A 33 -3.35 24.99 -18.40
CA GLU A 33 -4.13 25.05 -17.15
C GLU A 33 -3.22 24.99 -15.92
N LYS A 34 -2.30 24.02 -15.88
CA LYS A 34 -1.40 23.79 -14.75
C LYS A 34 -0.49 24.99 -14.49
N ILE A 35 0.07 25.59 -15.55
CA ILE A 35 0.93 26.77 -15.46
C ILE A 35 0.15 27.97 -14.91
N LEU A 36 -1.05 28.22 -15.46
CA LEU A 36 -1.92 29.31 -15.00
C LEU A 36 -2.34 29.14 -13.55
N ARG A 37 -2.63 27.91 -13.13
CA ARG A 37 -3.10 27.61 -11.77
C ARG A 37 -2.00 27.68 -10.72
N CYS A 38 -0.78 27.25 -11.05
CA CYS A 38 0.21 26.90 -10.01
C CYS A 38 1.53 27.66 -10.07
N LEU A 39 1.93 28.25 -11.21
CA LEU A 39 3.35 28.58 -11.44
C LEU A 39 3.69 30.07 -11.46
N GLU A 40 2.72 30.96 -11.20
CA GLU A 40 2.93 32.41 -11.08
C GLU A 40 3.82 33.03 -12.18
N VAL A 41 3.73 32.50 -13.40
CA VAL A 41 4.51 32.98 -14.55
C VAL A 41 4.13 34.42 -14.89
N ARG A 42 5.06 35.13 -15.53
CA ARG A 42 4.85 36.50 -16.02
C ARG A 42 3.98 36.52 -17.27
N LYS A 43 4.33 35.68 -18.25
CA LYS A 43 3.72 35.68 -19.59
C LYS A 43 3.82 34.29 -20.23
N ILE A 44 2.79 33.91 -20.99
CA ILE A 44 2.74 32.66 -21.76
C ILE A 44 2.51 33.00 -23.23
N TYR A 45 3.51 32.83 -24.10
CA TYR A 45 3.30 32.84 -25.54
C TYR A 45 2.72 31.49 -25.98
N LEU A 46 1.46 31.50 -26.40
CA LEU A 46 0.76 30.30 -26.84
C LEU A 46 0.75 30.26 -28.37
N LEU A 47 1.51 29.35 -28.97
CA LEU A 47 1.54 29.23 -30.44
C LEU A 47 0.27 28.53 -30.94
N ILE A 48 -0.49 29.23 -31.77
CA ILE A 48 -1.75 28.76 -32.35
C ILE A 48 -1.65 28.77 -33.87
N ARG A 49 -1.71 27.58 -34.47
CA ARG A 49 -1.73 27.45 -35.94
C ARG A 49 -3.01 28.03 -36.53
N THR A 50 -2.93 28.76 -37.63
CA THR A 50 -4.11 29.10 -38.44
C THR A 50 -4.71 27.83 -39.07
N LYS A 51 -6.02 27.61 -38.90
CA LYS A 51 -6.69 26.42 -39.47
C LYS A 51 -8.14 26.75 -39.80
N ARG A 52 -8.57 26.40 -41.02
CA ARG A 52 -9.98 26.53 -41.50
C ARG A 52 -10.56 27.96 -41.39
N GLY A 53 -9.73 28.99 -41.59
CA GLY A 53 -10.20 30.39 -41.60
C GLY A 53 -10.55 31.00 -40.23
N CYS A 54 -10.33 30.31 -39.11
CA CYS A 54 -10.47 30.89 -37.77
C CYS A 54 -9.18 31.59 -37.33
N CYS A 55 -9.28 32.81 -36.79
CA CYS A 55 -8.14 33.49 -36.17
C CYS A 55 -7.74 32.83 -34.85
N GLY A 56 -6.50 33.06 -34.42
CA GLY A 56 -5.90 32.52 -33.20
C GLY A 56 -6.66 32.91 -31.93
N GLU A 57 -7.20 34.13 -31.88
CA GLU A 57 -8.03 34.60 -30.76
C GLU A 57 -9.33 33.80 -30.62
N GLN A 58 -10.04 33.54 -31.73
CA GLN A 58 -11.24 32.71 -31.72
C GLN A 58 -10.91 31.30 -31.22
N ARG A 59 -9.80 30.72 -31.67
CA ARG A 59 -9.37 29.40 -31.21
C ARG A 59 -9.00 29.39 -29.74
N LEU A 60 -8.34 30.43 -29.24
CA LEU A 60 -8.04 30.57 -27.81
C LEU A 60 -9.35 30.63 -27.00
N LYS A 61 -10.32 31.43 -27.44
CA LYS A 61 -11.62 31.52 -26.78
C LYS A 61 -12.29 30.15 -26.65
N THR A 62 -12.36 29.37 -27.73
CA THR A 62 -12.92 28.00 -27.71
C THR A 62 -12.14 27.06 -26.78
N ILE A 63 -10.82 27.19 -26.68
CA ILE A 63 -10.02 26.39 -25.73
C ILE A 63 -10.39 26.72 -24.29
N LEU A 64 -10.53 28.01 -23.98
CA LEU A 64 -10.84 28.49 -22.62
C LEU A 64 -12.28 28.20 -22.20
N GLU A 65 -13.20 27.93 -23.13
CA GLU A 65 -14.57 27.46 -22.86
C GLU A 65 -14.63 26.01 -22.33
N ASP A 66 -13.56 25.23 -22.52
CA ASP A 66 -13.44 23.86 -22.00
C ASP A 66 -13.51 23.85 -20.47
N ARG A 67 -14.20 22.86 -19.90
CA ARG A 67 -14.34 22.69 -18.44
C ARG A 67 -12.99 22.57 -17.74
N LEU A 68 -11.95 22.10 -18.42
CA LEU A 68 -10.58 22.08 -17.91
C LEU A 68 -10.19 23.42 -17.28
N PHE A 69 -10.57 24.53 -17.90
CA PHE A 69 -10.16 25.87 -17.51
C PHE A 69 -11.09 26.55 -16.49
N ASP A 70 -12.16 25.89 -16.03
CA ASP A 70 -13.16 26.50 -15.14
C ASP A 70 -12.52 27.14 -13.88
N ARG A 71 -11.43 26.56 -13.35
CA ARG A 71 -10.72 27.08 -12.16
C ARG A 71 -9.83 28.29 -12.44
N VAL A 72 -9.38 28.45 -13.69
CA VAL A 72 -8.40 29.46 -14.11
C VAL A 72 -8.96 30.49 -15.09
N ARG A 73 -10.25 30.41 -15.44
CA ARG A 73 -10.98 31.36 -16.29
C ARG A 73 -11.26 32.67 -15.54
N LYS A 74 -10.20 33.31 -15.01
CA LYS A 74 -10.23 34.60 -14.34
C LYS A 74 -9.49 35.65 -15.18
N PRO A 75 -9.98 36.89 -15.34
CA PRO A 75 -9.38 37.89 -16.21
C PRO A 75 -7.87 38.09 -16.00
N GLU A 76 -7.42 38.10 -14.74
CA GLU A 76 -6.03 38.30 -14.35
C GLU A 76 -5.09 37.15 -14.77
N LEU A 77 -5.62 35.92 -14.84
CA LEU A 77 -4.85 34.76 -15.29
C LEU A 77 -4.84 34.68 -16.81
N ILE A 78 -5.99 34.91 -17.46
CA ILE A 78 -6.10 34.90 -18.92
C ILE A 78 -5.27 36.00 -19.57
N ALA A 79 -5.15 37.17 -18.92
CA ALA A 79 -4.28 38.27 -19.39
C ALA A 79 -2.80 37.88 -19.50
N LYS A 80 -2.35 36.79 -18.86
CA LYS A 80 -0.99 36.28 -19.00
C LYS A 80 -0.76 35.53 -20.32
N ILE A 81 -1.82 35.14 -21.02
CA ILE A 81 -1.75 34.38 -22.28
C ILE A 81 -1.65 35.37 -23.44
N VAL A 82 -0.58 35.28 -24.21
CA VAL A 82 -0.41 35.99 -25.48
C VAL A 82 -0.60 34.98 -26.61
N PRO A 83 -1.78 34.96 -27.28
CA PRO A 83 -1.97 34.11 -28.45
C PRO A 83 -1.06 34.59 -29.58
N VAL A 84 -0.27 33.67 -30.12
CA VAL A 84 0.64 33.95 -31.23
C VAL A 84 0.20 33.11 -32.41
N GLU A 85 -0.37 33.77 -33.43
CA GLU A 85 -0.72 33.12 -34.68
C GLU A 85 0.53 32.72 -35.45
N VAL A 86 0.61 31.46 -35.86
CA VAL A 86 1.77 30.92 -36.57
C VAL A 86 1.37 30.17 -37.83
N ASP A 87 2.13 30.39 -38.89
CA ASP A 87 2.21 29.50 -40.04
C ASP A 87 3.53 28.72 -39.99
N TYR A 88 3.42 27.42 -39.77
CA TYR A 88 4.60 26.55 -39.66
C TYR A 88 5.32 26.33 -40.99
N ALA A 89 4.72 26.67 -42.13
CA ALA A 89 5.37 26.62 -43.43
C ALA A 89 6.32 27.82 -43.64
N GLU A 90 5.94 29.00 -43.17
CA GLU A 90 6.61 30.28 -43.43
C GLU A 90 7.87 30.53 -42.58
N LYS A 91 8.81 31.33 -43.13
CA LYS A 91 10.03 31.74 -42.40
C LYS A 91 9.65 32.47 -41.11
N ASP A 92 10.40 32.22 -40.03
CA ASP A 92 10.11 32.75 -38.68
C ASP A 92 8.64 32.52 -38.25
N PHE A 93 8.04 31.43 -38.74
CA PHE A 93 6.66 31.02 -38.47
C PHE A 93 5.58 32.03 -38.93
N GLY A 94 5.91 32.90 -39.89
CA GLY A 94 5.01 33.95 -40.38
C GLY A 94 4.84 35.12 -39.40
N LEU A 95 5.72 35.23 -38.39
CA LEU A 95 5.63 36.25 -37.35
C LEU A 95 6.17 37.60 -37.84
N ALA A 96 5.52 38.69 -37.39
CA ALA A 96 6.02 40.04 -37.61
C ALA A 96 7.43 40.20 -36.98
N PRO A 97 8.33 40.99 -37.59
CA PRO A 97 9.69 41.16 -37.07
C PRO A 97 9.77 41.66 -35.62
N GLY A 98 8.86 42.55 -35.21
CA GLY A 98 8.79 43.08 -33.85
C GLY A 98 8.46 42.00 -32.81
N LEU A 99 7.39 41.24 -33.04
CA LEU A 99 6.99 40.13 -32.16
C LEU A 99 8.06 39.02 -32.11
N THR A 100 8.70 38.75 -33.26
CA THR A 100 9.82 37.82 -33.34
C THR A 100 10.98 38.27 -32.43
N TYR A 101 11.32 39.56 -32.46
CA TYR A 101 12.36 40.12 -31.59
C TYR A 101 11.99 40.03 -30.10
N GLU A 102 10.75 40.35 -29.75
CA GLU A 102 10.23 40.26 -28.37
C GLU A 102 10.35 38.83 -27.82
N ILE A 103 9.85 37.84 -28.56
CA ILE A 103 9.90 36.42 -28.17
C ILE A 103 11.35 35.97 -27.95
N ARG A 104 12.28 36.31 -28.85
CA ARG A 104 13.71 35.96 -28.75
C ARG A 104 14.39 36.58 -27.51
N LYS A 105 13.92 37.75 -27.06
CA LYS A 105 14.48 38.46 -25.90
C LYS A 105 13.87 38.03 -24.58
N GLU A 106 12.61 37.61 -24.57
CA GLU A 106 11.87 37.34 -23.35
C GLU A 106 11.76 35.88 -22.95
N VAL A 107 11.66 34.95 -23.90
CA VAL A 107 11.35 33.55 -23.58
C VAL A 107 12.50 32.85 -22.87
N GLU A 108 12.17 32.20 -21.77
CA GLU A 108 13.10 31.45 -20.92
C GLU A 108 12.84 29.94 -20.98
N ILE A 109 11.58 29.53 -21.13
CA ILE A 109 11.18 28.12 -21.10
C ILE A 109 10.34 27.82 -22.33
N VAL A 110 10.72 26.78 -23.09
CA VAL A 110 9.96 26.31 -24.25
C VAL A 110 9.44 24.90 -23.98
N LEU A 111 8.11 24.74 -24.04
CA LEU A 111 7.45 23.44 -23.93
C LEU A 111 6.91 23.03 -25.31
N TYR A 112 7.53 22.02 -25.92
CA TYR A 112 7.23 21.57 -27.28
C TYR A 112 6.40 20.29 -27.30
N CYS A 113 5.08 20.45 -27.44
CA CYS A 113 4.10 19.36 -27.46
C CYS A 113 3.46 19.13 -28.84
N ILE A 114 4.02 19.71 -29.92
CA ILE A 114 3.49 19.53 -31.27
C ILE A 114 3.83 18.13 -31.77
N ALA A 115 2.80 17.38 -32.19
CA ALA A 115 2.95 16.15 -32.95
C ALA A 115 1.69 15.84 -33.76
N THR A 116 1.83 15.14 -34.88
CA THR A 116 0.74 14.36 -35.47
C THR A 116 0.72 12.98 -34.83
N VAL A 117 -0.42 12.58 -34.26
CA VAL A 117 -0.64 11.27 -33.60
C VAL A 117 -1.42 10.29 -34.47
N LYS A 118 -1.55 10.60 -35.78
CA LYS A 118 -2.16 9.69 -36.75
C LYS A 118 -1.20 8.52 -37.00
N MET A 119 -1.42 7.41 -36.30
CA MET A 119 -0.58 6.21 -36.43
C MET A 119 -0.50 5.69 -37.87
N MET A 120 -1.58 5.82 -38.65
CA MET A 120 -1.64 5.40 -40.06
C MET A 120 -1.48 6.55 -41.05
N GLY A 121 -0.76 7.62 -40.68
CA GLY A 121 -0.50 8.76 -41.56
C GLY A 121 0.49 8.45 -42.70
N SER A 122 0.59 9.37 -43.67
CA SER A 122 1.65 9.35 -44.68
C SER A 122 3.02 9.48 -44.01
N LEU A 123 4.01 8.74 -44.51
CA LEU A 123 5.37 8.82 -43.99
C LEU A 123 5.93 10.25 -44.10
N LYS A 124 5.79 10.87 -45.28
CA LYS A 124 6.33 12.21 -45.55
C LYS A 124 5.66 13.28 -44.68
N GLU A 125 4.33 13.29 -44.57
CA GLU A 125 3.58 14.23 -43.72
C GLU A 125 3.97 14.10 -42.25
N THR A 126 4.17 12.87 -41.77
CA THR A 126 4.50 12.58 -40.38
C THR A 126 5.92 13.04 -40.04
N VAL A 127 6.90 12.81 -40.93
CA VAL A 127 8.27 13.31 -40.76
C VAL A 127 8.33 14.83 -40.85
N GLU A 128 7.58 15.44 -41.79
CA GLU A 128 7.47 16.89 -41.90
C GLU A 128 7.00 17.54 -40.60
N THR A 129 5.93 16.99 -40.02
CA THR A 129 5.33 17.53 -38.79
C THR A 129 6.15 17.24 -37.54
N ASN A 130 6.67 16.02 -37.37
CA ASN A 130 7.28 15.60 -36.10
C ASN A 130 8.80 15.83 -36.04
N VAL A 131 9.48 15.91 -37.20
CA VAL A 131 10.94 16.05 -37.30
C VAL A 131 11.33 17.42 -37.87
N PHE A 132 10.91 17.75 -39.09
CA PHE A 132 11.35 18.99 -39.75
C PHE A 132 10.83 20.25 -39.03
N LEU A 133 9.57 20.23 -38.57
CA LEU A 133 9.04 21.33 -37.77
C LEU A 133 9.75 21.50 -36.42
N ALA A 134 10.06 20.39 -35.72
CA ALA A 134 10.81 20.42 -34.47
C ALA A 134 12.23 21.00 -34.70
N ARG A 135 12.88 20.59 -35.79
CA ARG A 135 14.18 21.11 -36.22
C ARG A 135 14.14 22.62 -36.47
N ARG A 136 13.10 23.13 -37.14
CA ARG A 136 12.89 24.57 -37.37
C ARG A 136 12.70 25.32 -36.04
N MET A 137 11.91 24.77 -35.12
CA MET A 137 11.70 25.36 -33.80
C MET A 137 13.01 25.46 -33.01
N LEU A 138 13.83 24.40 -33.01
CA LEU A 138 15.13 24.39 -32.33
C LEU A 138 16.11 25.39 -32.95
N ARG A 139 16.14 25.53 -34.29
CA ARG A 139 16.93 26.57 -34.96
C ARG A 139 16.50 27.97 -34.55
N TRP A 140 15.21 28.22 -34.40
CA TRP A 140 14.71 29.50 -33.91
C TRP A 140 15.10 29.74 -32.45
N CYS A 141 14.99 28.71 -31.60
CA CYS A 141 15.38 28.77 -30.19
C CYS A 141 16.88 29.08 -29.98
N ARG A 142 17.77 28.77 -30.94
CA ARG A 142 19.17 29.23 -30.91
C ARG A 142 19.33 30.74 -30.85
N THR A 143 18.34 31.47 -31.34
CA THR A 143 18.37 32.94 -31.33
C THR A 143 17.84 33.54 -30.02
N PHE A 144 17.42 32.70 -29.06
CA PHE A 144 16.81 33.16 -27.82
C PHE A 144 17.89 33.46 -26.79
N SER A 145 17.94 34.70 -26.32
CA SER A 145 19.03 35.17 -25.45
C SER A 145 18.91 34.75 -23.99
N ARG A 146 17.75 34.23 -23.57
CA ARG A 146 17.44 33.87 -22.17
C ARG A 146 16.97 32.43 -22.00
N LEU A 147 17.09 31.60 -23.03
CA LEU A 147 16.58 30.24 -22.99
C LEU A 147 17.29 29.42 -21.91
N GLN A 148 16.52 28.99 -20.90
CA GLN A 148 16.97 28.15 -19.80
C GLN A 148 16.61 26.68 -20.03
N ALA A 149 15.49 26.40 -20.71
CA ALA A 149 15.02 25.03 -20.95
C ALA A 149 14.18 24.90 -22.22
N PHE A 150 14.39 23.81 -22.97
CA PHE A 150 13.54 23.35 -24.07
C PHE A 150 13.14 21.89 -23.81
N VAL A 151 11.84 21.62 -23.63
CA VAL A 151 11.36 20.24 -23.42
C VAL A 151 10.68 19.73 -24.68
N TYR A 152 11.25 18.70 -25.29
CA TYR A 152 10.67 17.97 -26.41
C TYR A 152 9.84 16.78 -25.90
N THR A 153 8.54 16.78 -26.20
CA THR A 153 7.68 15.62 -25.90
C THR A 153 7.81 14.57 -27.00
N SER A 154 8.45 13.45 -26.67
CA SER A 154 8.58 12.24 -27.49
C SER A 154 7.51 11.19 -27.11
N THR A 155 7.82 9.90 -27.20
CA THR A 155 6.99 8.78 -26.74
C THR A 155 7.87 7.61 -26.36
N PHE A 156 7.52 6.88 -25.29
CA PHE A 156 8.26 5.69 -24.87
C PHE A 156 8.32 4.62 -25.99
N TYR A 157 7.29 4.55 -26.82
CA TYR A 157 7.16 3.57 -27.91
C TYR A 157 8.02 3.87 -29.15
N CYS A 158 8.79 4.97 -29.19
CA CYS A 158 9.76 5.18 -30.26
C CYS A 158 10.91 4.16 -30.19
N ASN A 159 11.03 3.43 -29.06
CA ASN A 159 12.01 2.39 -28.79
C ASN A 159 11.39 1.00 -28.59
N PHE A 160 10.30 0.71 -29.31
CA PHE A 160 9.59 -0.58 -29.24
C PHE A 160 10.48 -1.79 -29.59
N ASP A 161 11.59 -1.60 -30.31
CA ASP A 161 12.55 -2.63 -30.68
C ASP A 161 13.53 -2.97 -29.55
N LYS A 162 13.48 -2.25 -28.43
CA LYS A 162 14.35 -2.46 -27.27
C LYS A 162 13.57 -3.17 -26.17
N GLU A 163 14.13 -4.27 -25.67
CA GLU A 163 13.59 -4.97 -24.51
C GLU A 163 13.71 -4.13 -23.23
N ILE A 164 14.84 -3.44 -23.08
CA ILE A 164 15.08 -2.46 -22.01
C ILE A 164 15.32 -1.10 -22.67
N CYS A 165 14.39 -0.17 -22.45
CA CYS A 165 14.49 1.20 -22.93
C CYS A 165 15.20 2.05 -21.87
N GLU A 166 16.46 2.38 -22.11
CA GLU A 166 17.29 3.23 -21.27
C GLU A 166 17.00 4.72 -21.53
N GLU A 167 17.39 5.57 -20.59
CA GLU A 167 17.33 7.04 -20.66
C GLU A 167 18.46 7.61 -21.53
N LYS A 168 18.52 7.14 -22.78
CA LYS A 168 19.45 7.64 -23.80
C LYS A 168 18.76 7.69 -25.16
N VAL A 169 19.34 8.44 -26.10
CA VAL A 169 18.90 8.45 -27.49
C VAL A 169 19.51 7.26 -28.22
N TYR A 170 18.66 6.49 -28.90
CA TYR A 170 19.09 5.36 -29.72
C TYR A 170 19.25 5.82 -31.17
N LYS A 171 20.45 5.68 -31.73
CA LYS A 171 20.77 6.15 -33.09
C LYS A 171 20.53 5.11 -34.17
N GLU A 172 20.36 3.84 -33.78
CA GLU A 172 20.13 2.78 -34.74
C GLU A 172 18.75 2.93 -35.40
N LEU A 173 18.75 2.86 -36.73
CA LEU A 173 17.55 2.79 -37.55
C LEU A 173 17.53 1.45 -38.30
N PRO A 174 16.35 0.89 -38.57
CA PRO A 174 16.21 -0.39 -39.27
C PRO A 174 16.61 -0.26 -40.75
N PHE A 175 16.49 0.94 -41.30
CA PHE A 175 16.82 1.27 -42.68
C PHE A 175 17.71 2.51 -42.74
N GLY A 176 18.91 2.34 -43.29
CA GLY A 176 19.87 3.42 -43.54
C GLY A 176 20.35 4.15 -42.28
N SER A 177 21.14 5.21 -42.50
CA SER A 177 21.46 6.18 -41.46
C SER A 177 20.39 7.27 -41.39
N TYR A 178 20.38 8.05 -40.30
CA TYR A 178 19.54 9.23 -40.19
C TYR A 178 19.66 10.14 -41.43
N ASP A 179 20.88 10.40 -41.90
CA ASP A 179 21.12 11.27 -43.04
C ASP A 179 20.52 10.72 -44.34
N ILE A 180 20.61 9.40 -44.57
CA ILE A 180 20.00 8.75 -45.73
C ILE A 180 18.48 8.95 -45.70
N VAL A 181 17.85 8.65 -44.56
CA VAL A 181 16.39 8.78 -44.41
C VAL A 181 15.97 10.24 -44.61
N MET A 182 16.67 11.20 -43.99
CA MET A 182 16.34 12.62 -44.13
C MET A 182 16.55 13.13 -45.56
N ASN A 183 17.58 12.65 -46.26
CA ASN A 183 17.83 12.99 -47.66
C ASN A 183 16.68 12.46 -48.56
N MET A 184 16.25 11.22 -48.33
CA MET A 184 15.09 10.66 -49.03
C MET A 184 13.83 11.48 -48.79
N MET A 185 13.53 11.82 -47.53
CA MET A 185 12.32 12.61 -47.19
C MET A 185 12.32 14.00 -47.84
N LYS A 186 13.51 14.58 -48.07
CA LYS A 186 13.67 15.88 -48.70
C LYS A 186 13.48 15.83 -50.23
N HIS A 187 13.95 14.78 -50.89
CA HIS A 187 14.03 14.72 -52.35
C HIS A 187 12.94 13.89 -53.02
N LEU A 188 12.42 12.86 -52.36
CA LEU A 188 11.34 12.03 -52.90
C LEU A 188 9.99 12.72 -52.78
N SER A 189 9.10 12.50 -53.73
CA SER A 189 7.69 12.91 -53.68
C SER A 189 6.92 12.18 -52.57
N ALA A 190 5.71 12.65 -52.24
CA ALA A 190 4.87 11.99 -51.24
C ALA A 190 4.46 10.57 -51.68
N GLU A 191 4.24 10.37 -52.98
CA GLU A 191 3.86 9.07 -53.56
C GLU A 191 5.02 8.08 -53.49
N GLU A 192 6.23 8.49 -53.87
CA GLU A 192 7.44 7.66 -53.77
C GLU A 192 7.75 7.28 -52.31
N CYS A 193 7.62 8.23 -51.38
CA CYS A 193 7.78 7.94 -49.94
C CYS A 193 6.76 6.92 -49.43
N GLU A 194 5.53 6.95 -49.93
CA GLU A 194 4.50 6.00 -49.52
C GLU A 194 4.75 4.61 -50.12
N GLN A 195 5.25 4.52 -51.37
CA GLN A 195 5.68 3.26 -51.98
C GLN A 195 6.85 2.61 -51.21
N LEU A 196 7.76 3.41 -50.66
CA LEU A 196 8.91 2.93 -49.87
C LEU A 196 8.63 2.78 -48.38
N LYS A 197 7.41 3.08 -47.92
CA LYS A 197 7.07 3.16 -46.49
C LYS A 197 7.33 1.85 -45.75
N SER A 198 6.96 0.71 -46.32
CA SER A 198 7.21 -0.61 -45.71
C SER A 198 8.70 -0.91 -45.59
N THR A 199 9.49 -0.57 -46.62
CA THR A 199 10.94 -0.74 -46.67
C THR A 199 11.67 0.14 -45.64
N ILE A 200 11.18 1.37 -45.43
CA ILE A 200 11.79 2.32 -44.49
C ILE A 200 11.41 1.99 -43.04
N LEU A 201 10.13 1.71 -42.77
CA LEU A 201 9.66 1.40 -41.42
C LEU A 201 10.16 0.03 -40.95
N GLN A 202 10.20 -0.96 -41.84
CA GLN A 202 10.47 -2.37 -41.53
C GLN A 202 9.68 -2.87 -40.31
N LYS A 203 10.32 -2.93 -39.15
CA LYS A 203 9.75 -3.41 -37.89
C LYS A 203 8.94 -2.36 -37.15
N PHE A 204 9.07 -1.07 -37.48
CA PHE A 204 8.35 -0.01 -36.79
C PHE A 204 6.83 -0.17 -36.95
N PRO A 205 6.06 -0.12 -35.86
CA PRO A 205 4.63 -0.43 -35.90
C PRO A 205 3.81 0.63 -36.62
N ASN A 206 4.34 1.86 -36.74
CA ASN A 206 3.65 2.99 -37.37
C ASN A 206 4.62 4.14 -37.68
N THR A 207 4.16 5.10 -38.49
CA THR A 207 4.95 6.29 -38.87
C THR A 207 5.19 7.24 -37.70
N TYR A 208 4.30 7.27 -36.72
CA TYR A 208 4.41 8.13 -35.54
C TYR A 208 5.64 7.77 -34.68
N THR A 209 5.74 6.52 -34.24
CA THR A 209 6.87 6.01 -33.43
C THR A 209 8.20 6.17 -34.16
N PHE A 210 8.22 5.89 -35.47
CA PHE A 210 9.40 6.09 -36.31
C PHE A 210 9.82 7.57 -36.38
N SER A 211 8.88 8.48 -36.62
CA SER A 211 9.18 9.91 -36.65
C SER A 211 9.71 10.46 -35.32
N LYS A 212 9.25 9.91 -34.19
CA LYS A 212 9.74 10.27 -32.87
C LYS A 212 11.17 9.79 -32.64
N ARG A 213 11.52 8.58 -33.09
CA ARG A 213 12.92 8.10 -33.12
C ARG A 213 13.81 9.04 -33.94
N LEU A 214 13.38 9.42 -35.15
CA LEU A 214 14.13 10.35 -36.00
C LEU A 214 14.31 11.73 -35.35
N ALA A 215 13.28 12.25 -34.67
CA ALA A 215 13.36 13.54 -33.99
C ALA A 215 14.34 13.52 -32.81
N GLU A 216 14.39 12.43 -32.03
CA GLU A 216 15.35 12.30 -30.93
C GLU A 216 16.79 12.26 -31.44
N ILE A 217 17.05 11.50 -32.51
CA ILE A 217 18.37 11.47 -33.15
C ILE A 217 18.77 12.88 -33.61
N MET A 218 17.86 13.58 -34.31
CA MET A 218 18.07 14.95 -34.77
C MET A 218 18.39 15.93 -33.63
N ILE A 219 17.67 15.82 -32.51
CA ILE A 219 17.87 16.68 -31.35
C ILE A 219 19.28 16.47 -30.77
N GLU A 220 19.66 15.22 -30.56
CA GLU A 220 20.96 14.89 -29.96
C GLU A 220 22.11 15.28 -30.89
N THR A 221 22.02 14.95 -32.18
CA THR A 221 23.12 15.17 -33.13
C THR A 221 23.30 16.63 -33.51
N GLU A 222 22.20 17.37 -33.73
CA GLU A 222 22.29 18.73 -34.25
C GLU A 222 22.27 19.80 -33.16
N PHE A 223 21.62 19.57 -32.01
CA PHE A 223 21.34 20.63 -31.03
C PHE A 223 21.81 20.34 -29.62
N GLY A 224 22.08 19.08 -29.28
CA GLY A 224 22.31 18.64 -27.89
C GLY A 224 23.42 19.39 -27.15
N GLN A 225 24.50 19.74 -27.86
CA GLN A 225 25.60 20.53 -27.29
C GLN A 225 25.26 22.02 -27.16
N THR A 226 24.40 22.54 -28.03
CA THR A 226 24.17 23.99 -28.18
C THR A 226 23.01 24.54 -27.34
N LEU A 227 22.03 23.71 -26.98
CA LEU A 227 20.79 24.16 -26.34
C LEU A 227 20.49 23.36 -25.07
N PRO A 228 19.81 23.94 -24.07
CA PRO A 228 19.37 23.24 -22.87
C PRO A 228 18.12 22.39 -23.14
N ILE A 229 18.30 21.23 -23.78
CA ILE A 229 17.19 20.39 -24.24
C ILE A 229 16.95 19.20 -23.31
N ALA A 230 15.68 18.91 -23.01
CA ALA A 230 15.23 17.67 -22.39
C ALA A 230 14.33 16.90 -23.37
N ILE A 231 14.48 15.58 -23.44
CA ILE A 231 13.57 14.68 -24.16
C ILE A 231 12.70 13.95 -23.14
N TYR A 232 11.40 14.18 -23.18
CA TYR A 232 10.43 13.52 -22.30
C TYR A 232 9.65 12.45 -23.07
N ARG A 233 9.67 11.19 -22.61
CA ARG A 233 9.00 10.05 -23.25
C ARG A 233 7.82 9.55 -22.40
N PRO A 234 6.60 10.07 -22.63
CA PRO A 234 5.39 9.54 -22.01
C PRO A 234 5.01 8.15 -22.55
N PRO A 235 4.32 7.32 -21.76
CA PRO A 235 3.69 6.09 -22.23
C PRO A 235 2.32 6.45 -22.84
N VAL A 236 1.38 5.51 -22.94
CA VAL A 236 0.04 5.85 -23.43
C VAL A 236 -0.66 6.76 -22.43
N ILE A 237 -1.00 7.96 -22.86
CA ILE A 237 -1.61 8.97 -21.99
C ILE A 237 -3.11 8.71 -21.82
N THR A 238 -3.59 8.70 -20.59
CA THR A 238 -4.99 8.51 -20.21
C THR A 238 -5.63 9.80 -19.65
N PRO A 239 -6.97 9.83 -19.47
CA PRO A 239 -7.64 10.93 -18.79
C PRO A 239 -7.04 11.27 -17.42
N THR A 240 -7.34 12.47 -16.92
CA THR A 240 -6.81 12.96 -15.64
C THR A 240 -7.18 12.04 -14.47
N CYS A 241 -6.22 11.78 -13.59
CA CYS A 241 -6.44 10.97 -12.39
C CYS A 241 -6.84 11.82 -11.18
N ARG A 242 -6.37 13.06 -11.09
CA ARG A 242 -6.62 13.91 -9.92
C ARG A 242 -6.91 15.36 -10.26
N GLU A 243 -6.06 15.99 -11.06
CA GLU A 243 -6.12 17.44 -11.31
C GLU A 243 -6.31 17.80 -12.79
N PRO A 244 -6.91 18.96 -13.09
CA PRO A 244 -7.68 19.83 -12.19
C PRO A 244 -9.06 19.24 -11.86
N MET A 245 -9.52 18.22 -12.58
CA MET A 245 -10.71 17.44 -12.26
C MET A 245 -10.48 15.97 -12.61
N LEU A 246 -11.25 15.08 -12.01
CA LEU A 246 -11.16 13.63 -12.25
C LEU A 246 -11.76 13.26 -13.61
N GLY A 247 -11.05 12.46 -14.40
CA GLY A 247 -11.57 11.82 -15.62
C GLY A 247 -11.72 12.75 -16.84
N TRP A 248 -11.11 13.93 -16.83
CA TRP A 248 -11.16 14.84 -17.96
C TRP A 248 -10.40 14.29 -19.17
N THR A 249 -11.03 14.37 -20.33
CA THR A 249 -10.46 14.05 -21.64
C THR A 249 -11.18 14.86 -22.72
N ASP A 250 -10.45 15.27 -23.76
CA ASP A 250 -10.97 16.02 -24.90
C ASP A 250 -10.59 15.40 -26.25
N ASN A 251 -9.99 14.20 -26.22
CA ASN A 251 -9.50 13.52 -27.41
C ASN A 251 -10.18 12.17 -27.61
N SER A 252 -10.30 11.77 -28.87
CA SER A 252 -10.86 10.48 -29.30
C SER A 252 -9.77 9.50 -29.76
N TYR A 253 -8.57 9.59 -29.17
CA TYR A 253 -7.42 8.76 -29.52
C TYR A 253 -7.07 7.80 -28.38
N GLY A 254 -6.30 6.76 -28.68
CA GLY A 254 -5.78 5.83 -27.68
C GLY A 254 -6.88 5.11 -26.88
N PRO A 255 -6.76 4.96 -25.54
CA PRO A 255 -7.72 4.25 -24.69
C PRO A 255 -9.15 4.78 -24.77
N VAL A 256 -9.32 6.09 -24.99
CA VAL A 256 -10.66 6.71 -25.09
C VAL A 256 -11.40 6.24 -26.35
N ALA A 257 -10.67 6.00 -27.45
CA ALA A 257 -11.25 5.43 -28.67
C ALA A 257 -11.81 4.02 -28.44
N PHE A 258 -11.13 3.21 -27.62
CA PHE A 258 -11.62 1.89 -27.24
C PHE A 258 -12.88 1.98 -26.38
N VAL A 259 -12.88 2.84 -25.35
CA VAL A 259 -14.08 3.04 -24.52
C VAL A 259 -15.27 3.49 -25.37
N LYS A 260 -15.03 4.40 -26.34
CA LYS A 260 -16.06 4.83 -27.29
C LYS A 260 -16.56 3.68 -28.17
N SER A 261 -15.68 2.83 -28.71
CA SER A 261 -16.12 1.70 -29.54
C SER A 261 -16.95 0.67 -28.77
N PHE A 262 -16.64 0.45 -27.48
CA PHE A 262 -17.50 -0.34 -26.58
C PHE A 262 -18.85 0.32 -26.35
N TRP A 263 -18.85 1.63 -26.06
CA TRP A 263 -20.06 2.40 -25.85
C TRP A 263 -20.99 2.36 -27.08
N ASP A 264 -20.42 2.47 -28.27
CA ASP A 264 -21.15 2.43 -29.54
C ASP A 264 -21.56 0.98 -29.95
N GLY A 265 -21.23 -0.04 -29.14
CA GLY A 265 -21.57 -1.44 -29.40
C GLY A 265 -20.72 -2.16 -30.46
N LEU A 266 -19.66 -1.52 -30.96
CA LEU A 266 -18.80 -2.02 -32.03
C LEU A 266 -17.54 -2.75 -31.52
N GLY A 267 -17.19 -2.59 -30.23
CA GLY A 267 -15.97 -3.11 -29.61
C GLY A 267 -16.02 -4.57 -29.13
N LEU A 268 -16.84 -5.45 -29.71
CA LEU A 268 -17.11 -6.78 -29.13
C LEU A 268 -15.92 -7.76 -29.11
N VAL A 269 -14.94 -7.57 -29.99
CA VAL A 269 -13.77 -8.47 -30.11
C VAL A 269 -12.48 -7.65 -30.06
N LYS A 270 -11.52 -8.12 -29.26
CA LYS A 270 -10.20 -7.50 -29.09
C LYS A 270 -9.08 -8.44 -29.48
N TYR A 271 -8.11 -7.92 -30.22
CA TYR A 271 -6.84 -8.58 -30.49
C TYR A 271 -5.80 -8.10 -29.48
N GLU A 272 -5.84 -8.66 -28.28
CA GLU A 272 -4.99 -8.27 -27.14
C GLU A 272 -4.47 -9.53 -26.43
N ASN A 273 -3.27 -9.46 -25.85
CA ASN A 273 -2.76 -10.50 -24.96
C ASN A 273 -3.09 -10.11 -23.51
N ALA A 274 -4.05 -10.81 -22.90
CA ALA A 274 -4.54 -10.55 -21.54
C ALA A 274 -3.47 -10.69 -20.44
N ARG A 275 -2.28 -11.23 -20.74
CA ARG A 275 -1.17 -11.38 -19.79
C ARG A 275 -0.16 -10.23 -19.85
N VAL A 276 -0.23 -9.37 -20.86
CA VAL A 276 0.70 -8.25 -21.02
C VAL A 276 0.19 -7.04 -20.23
N LYS A 277 1.06 -6.47 -19.39
CA LYS A 277 0.77 -5.23 -18.65
C LYS A 277 0.79 -4.05 -19.61
N CYS A 278 -0.16 -3.13 -19.46
CA CYS A 278 -0.28 -1.94 -20.31
C CYS A 278 0.33 -0.73 -19.60
N ASP A 279 1.22 -0.02 -20.29
CA ASP A 279 1.87 1.18 -19.76
C ASP A 279 1.02 2.41 -20.04
N LEU A 280 0.30 2.82 -19.00
CA LEU A 280 -0.65 3.94 -19.04
C LEU A 280 -0.19 5.02 -18.07
N ALA A 281 -0.29 6.29 -18.45
CA ALA A 281 -0.04 7.41 -17.54
C ALA A 281 -1.16 8.47 -17.62
N PRO A 282 -1.75 8.87 -16.48
CA PRO A 282 -2.68 9.99 -16.45
C PRO A 282 -2.03 11.29 -16.95
N ILE A 283 -2.79 12.06 -17.72
CA ILE A 283 -2.28 13.28 -18.38
C ILE A 283 -1.81 14.35 -17.38
N ASP A 284 -2.40 14.42 -16.20
CA ASP A 284 -2.01 15.36 -15.13
C ASP A 284 -0.64 15.03 -14.55
N TYR A 285 -0.27 13.75 -14.47
CA TYR A 285 1.08 13.33 -14.12
C TYR A 285 2.07 13.60 -15.25
N CYS A 286 1.65 13.40 -16.51
CA CYS A 286 2.47 13.74 -17.67
C CYS A 286 2.78 15.25 -17.72
N ALA A 287 1.79 16.10 -17.45
CA ALA A 287 1.97 17.55 -17.39
C ALA A 287 2.97 17.96 -16.29
N ASN A 288 2.86 17.37 -15.09
CA ASN A 288 3.82 17.60 -14.02
C ASN A 288 5.24 17.17 -14.43
N ALA A 289 5.38 16.00 -15.04
CA ALA A 289 6.68 15.48 -15.47
C ALA A 289 7.37 16.39 -16.51
N VAL A 290 6.61 16.93 -17.48
CA VAL A 290 7.15 17.91 -18.45
C VAL A 290 7.69 19.16 -17.76
N LEU A 291 6.98 19.68 -16.74
CA LEU A 291 7.44 20.84 -15.98
C LEU A 291 8.71 20.51 -15.16
N ILE A 292 8.76 19.32 -14.57
CA ILE A 292 9.96 18.84 -13.85
C ILE A 292 11.15 18.69 -14.80
N CYS A 293 10.94 18.18 -16.02
CA CYS A 293 12.00 18.05 -17.03
C CYS A 293 12.61 19.41 -17.40
N ALA A 294 11.79 20.46 -17.49
CA ALA A 294 12.26 21.82 -17.77
C ALA A 294 13.10 22.38 -16.61
N PHE A 295 12.68 22.16 -15.37
CA PHE A 295 13.43 22.56 -14.18
C PHE A 295 14.77 21.82 -14.09
N ASP A 296 14.76 20.50 -14.26
CA ASP A 296 15.96 19.67 -14.11
C ASP A 296 17.03 19.98 -15.17
N VAL A 297 16.64 20.18 -16.43
CA VAL A 297 17.61 20.56 -17.47
C VAL A 297 18.23 21.93 -17.21
N ALA A 298 17.45 22.89 -16.69
CA ALA A 298 17.95 24.21 -16.34
C ALA A 298 18.95 24.12 -15.17
N GLU A 299 18.65 23.34 -14.14
CA GLU A 299 19.56 23.13 -12.99
C GLU A 299 20.84 22.40 -13.41
N LYS A 300 20.74 21.32 -14.20
CA LYS A 300 21.92 20.59 -14.68
C LYS A 300 22.86 21.49 -15.49
N ARG A 301 22.31 22.34 -16.36
CA ARG A 301 23.08 23.32 -17.14
C ARG A 301 23.74 24.40 -16.29
N ARG A 302 23.20 24.73 -15.11
CA ARG A 302 23.86 25.67 -14.17
C ARG A 302 25.13 25.06 -13.56
N VAL A 303 25.18 23.72 -13.41
CA VAL A 303 26.28 23.01 -12.76
C VAL A 303 27.34 22.52 -13.74
N SER A 304 26.96 22.15 -14.98
CA SER A 304 27.89 21.66 -16.00
C SER A 304 27.56 22.19 -17.39
N SER A 305 28.58 22.53 -18.17
CA SER A 305 28.46 22.94 -19.58
C SER A 305 28.43 21.77 -20.56
N ASP A 306 28.94 20.60 -20.17
CA ASP A 306 29.28 19.49 -21.09
C ASP A 306 28.26 18.34 -21.01
N LEU A 307 26.97 18.67 -20.96
CA LEU A 307 25.93 17.69 -20.74
C LEU A 307 25.37 17.12 -22.05
N CYS A 308 25.30 15.79 -22.10
CA CYS A 308 24.44 15.05 -23.03
C CYS A 308 22.96 15.46 -22.82
N VAL A 309 22.14 15.36 -23.87
CA VAL A 309 20.69 15.65 -23.79
C VAL A 309 20.03 14.69 -22.79
N PRO A 310 19.54 15.14 -21.63
CA PRO A 310 18.83 14.27 -20.72
C PRO A 310 17.55 13.75 -21.35
N VAL A 311 17.33 12.45 -21.20
CA VAL A 311 16.15 11.74 -21.65
C VAL A 311 15.41 11.21 -20.43
N TYR A 312 14.10 11.39 -20.37
CA TYR A 312 13.27 10.97 -19.24
C TYR A 312 12.23 9.96 -19.74
N ASN A 313 12.34 8.71 -19.27
CA ASN A 313 11.35 7.69 -19.56
C ASN A 313 10.25 7.76 -18.50
N HIS A 314 9.06 8.22 -18.88
CA HIS A 314 7.91 8.16 -17.99
C HIS A 314 7.20 6.84 -18.19
N HIS A 315 7.34 5.98 -17.19
CA HIS A 315 6.68 4.69 -17.16
C HIS A 315 5.96 4.57 -15.83
N ILE A 316 4.64 4.31 -15.84
CA ILE A 316 3.95 3.88 -14.61
C ILE A 316 4.23 2.41 -14.46
N THR A 317 5.33 2.12 -13.80
CA THR A 317 5.45 0.82 -13.21
C THR A 317 4.51 0.82 -12.00
N VAL A 318 3.51 -0.08 -11.97
CA VAL A 318 3.14 -0.72 -10.70
C VAL A 318 4.28 -1.69 -10.35
N THR A 319 5.48 -1.13 -10.25
CA THR A 319 6.57 -1.63 -9.48
C THR A 319 6.81 -0.45 -8.55
N MET A 320 6.70 -0.62 -7.23
CA MET A 320 7.90 -1.05 -6.54
C MET A 320 9.10 -0.37 -7.19
N SER A 321 9.23 0.94 -7.01
CA SER A 321 10.48 1.57 -7.35
C SER A 321 11.54 0.75 -6.63
N ASN A 322 12.51 0.24 -7.39
CA ASN A 322 13.77 -0.24 -6.84
C ASN A 322 14.47 0.98 -6.21
N CYS A 323 13.95 1.45 -5.09
CA CYS A 323 14.76 2.03 -4.06
C CYS A 323 15.60 0.85 -3.56
N SER A 324 16.88 0.84 -3.91
CA SER A 324 17.86 -0.09 -3.35
C SER A 324 17.94 0.03 -1.81
N GLU A 325 17.31 1.06 -1.24
CA GLU A 325 17.16 1.25 0.19
C GLU A 325 15.98 0.44 0.73
N SER A 326 16.29 -0.51 1.61
CA SER A 326 15.29 -1.21 2.41
C SER A 326 14.69 -0.27 3.45
N ARG A 327 13.68 0.51 3.07
CA ARG A 327 13.15 1.64 3.85
C ARG A 327 12.58 1.22 5.20
N VAL A 328 11.87 0.09 5.26
CA VAL A 328 11.32 -0.42 6.53
C VAL A 328 12.43 -0.97 7.41
N LEU A 329 13.40 -1.70 6.84
CA LEU A 329 14.54 -2.20 7.61
C LEU A 329 15.40 -1.05 8.16
N GLU A 330 15.61 0.01 7.37
CA GLU A 330 16.36 1.19 7.80
C GLU A 330 15.60 1.99 8.87
N PHE A 331 14.27 2.10 8.78
CA PHE A 331 13.44 2.71 9.83
C PHE A 331 13.61 2.03 11.20
N TYR A 332 13.73 0.70 11.23
CA TYR A 332 13.98 -0.02 12.49
C TYR A 332 15.48 -0.15 12.84
N ARG A 333 16.39 0.16 11.91
CA ARG A 333 17.82 -0.02 12.16
C ARG A 333 18.29 0.99 13.20
N GLY A 334 18.89 0.49 14.28
CA GLY A 334 19.42 1.36 15.33
C GLY A 334 18.36 2.03 16.20
N SER A 335 17.08 1.77 15.98
CA SER A 335 16.00 2.33 16.80
C SER A 335 15.88 1.61 18.14
N THR A 336 15.22 2.28 19.09
CA THR A 336 14.89 1.72 20.40
C THR A 336 13.40 1.43 20.49
N VAL A 337 13.06 0.15 20.69
CA VAL A 337 11.68 -0.35 20.63
C VAL A 337 11.19 -0.72 22.03
N LEU A 338 10.00 -0.26 22.41
CA LEU A 338 9.25 -0.74 23.57
C LEU A 338 8.21 -1.76 23.12
N LEU A 339 8.34 -3.00 23.57
CA LEU A 339 7.40 -4.08 23.25
C LEU A 339 6.54 -4.41 24.47
N ALA A 340 5.27 -3.99 24.42
CA ALA A 340 4.28 -4.31 25.42
C ALA A 340 3.50 -5.56 24.99
N GLY A 341 3.53 -6.62 25.82
CA GLY A 341 2.87 -7.90 25.50
C GLY A 341 3.76 -8.88 24.74
N GLY A 342 5.08 -8.70 24.79
CA GLY A 342 6.05 -9.62 24.15
C GLY A 342 6.09 -11.04 24.72
N THR A 343 5.37 -11.32 25.81
CA THR A 343 5.21 -12.69 26.33
C THR A 343 4.04 -13.46 25.70
N GLY A 344 3.18 -12.79 24.92
CA GLY A 344 2.05 -13.41 24.24
C GLY A 344 2.38 -13.86 22.82
N PHE A 345 1.47 -14.59 22.18
CA PHE A 345 1.68 -15.24 20.88
C PHE A 345 2.24 -14.30 19.79
N LEU A 346 1.52 -13.22 19.45
CA LEU A 346 2.00 -12.22 18.48
C LEU A 346 3.27 -11.49 18.96
N GLY A 347 3.34 -11.22 20.27
CA GLY A 347 4.44 -10.48 20.86
C GLY A 347 5.77 -11.23 20.81
N LYS A 348 5.76 -12.56 21.03
CA LYS A 348 6.96 -13.41 20.88
C LYS A 348 7.45 -13.42 19.43
N THR A 349 6.53 -13.54 18.47
CA THR A 349 6.87 -13.50 17.04
C THR A 349 7.46 -12.14 16.64
N LEU A 350 6.92 -11.03 17.16
CA LEU A 350 7.51 -9.70 16.98
C LEU A 350 8.91 -9.59 17.59
N LEU A 351 9.10 -10.10 18.82
CA LEU A 351 10.41 -10.10 19.48
C LEU A 351 11.45 -10.88 18.67
N GLU A 352 11.10 -12.08 18.20
CA GLU A 352 11.97 -12.88 17.31
C GLU A 352 12.33 -12.09 16.05
N LYS A 353 11.34 -11.46 15.41
CA LYS A 353 11.54 -10.72 14.16
C LYS A 353 12.44 -9.49 14.34
N LEU A 354 12.25 -8.75 15.43
CA LEU A 354 13.07 -7.59 15.81
C LEU A 354 14.54 -8.00 15.98
N LEU A 355 14.79 -9.12 16.66
CA LEU A 355 16.13 -9.65 16.89
C LEU A 355 16.79 -10.17 15.61
N ARG A 356 16.04 -10.91 14.79
CA ARG A 356 16.59 -11.58 13.60
C ARG A 356 16.89 -10.63 12.45
N CYS A 357 15.97 -9.71 12.15
CA CYS A 357 15.95 -9.02 10.85
C CYS A 357 16.17 -7.51 10.93
N LEU A 358 15.80 -6.87 12.04
CA LEU A 358 15.62 -5.42 12.06
C LEU A 358 16.79 -4.62 12.62
N LYS A 359 17.84 -5.29 13.13
CA LYS A 359 19.06 -4.64 13.64
C LYS A 359 18.78 -3.46 14.60
N VAL A 360 17.74 -3.56 15.40
CA VAL A 360 17.41 -2.59 16.45
C VAL A 360 18.57 -2.43 17.43
N LYS A 361 18.67 -1.26 18.04
CA LYS A 361 19.69 -0.96 19.05
C LYS A 361 19.36 -1.63 20.38
N LYS A 362 18.12 -1.47 20.85
CA LYS A 362 17.67 -1.89 22.18
C LYS A 362 16.17 -2.20 22.14
N ILE A 363 15.74 -3.23 22.87
CA ILE A 363 14.33 -3.62 23.03
C ILE A 363 13.98 -3.60 24.52
N TYR A 364 13.17 -2.64 24.96
CA TYR A 364 12.55 -2.70 26.28
C TYR A 364 11.35 -3.65 26.22
N LEU A 365 11.46 -4.78 26.89
CA LEU A 365 10.42 -5.80 26.91
C LEU A 365 9.66 -5.74 28.22
N LEU A 366 8.39 -5.30 28.19
CA LEU A 366 7.57 -5.23 29.39
C LEU A 366 7.08 -6.63 29.80
N ILE A 367 7.51 -7.09 30.97
CA ILE A 367 7.19 -8.40 31.53
C ILE A 367 6.40 -8.22 32.82
N ARG A 368 5.13 -8.66 32.79
CA ARG A 368 4.27 -8.61 33.98
C ARG A 368 4.83 -9.47 35.11
N THR A 369 4.78 -9.04 36.36
CA THR A 369 5.03 -9.92 37.51
C THR A 369 3.89 -10.96 37.65
N LYS A 370 4.23 -12.25 37.82
CA LYS A 370 3.23 -13.32 37.97
C LYS A 370 3.76 -14.44 38.87
N LYS A 371 3.04 -14.74 39.97
CA LYS A 371 3.24 -15.91 40.83
C LYS A 371 4.67 -16.05 41.41
N GLY A 372 5.29 -14.94 41.82
CA GLY A 372 6.60 -14.98 42.51
C GLY A 372 7.83 -15.26 41.63
N CYS A 373 7.69 -15.42 40.31
CA CYS A 373 8.82 -15.47 39.38
C CYS A 373 9.26 -14.06 38.99
N CYS A 374 10.57 -13.78 39.01
CA CYS A 374 11.12 -12.51 38.52
C CYS A 374 11.07 -12.44 36.98
N GLY A 375 11.18 -11.23 36.43
CA GLY A 375 11.14 -10.94 35.01
C GLY A 375 12.24 -11.63 34.21
N GLU A 376 13.42 -11.81 34.81
CA GLU A 376 14.54 -12.53 34.19
C GLU A 376 14.25 -14.02 33.99
N GLU A 377 13.70 -14.70 35.00
CA GLU A 377 13.26 -16.10 34.87
C GLU A 377 12.21 -16.26 33.79
N ARG A 378 11.27 -15.32 33.72
CA ARG A 378 10.24 -15.31 32.68
C ARG A 378 10.84 -15.07 31.28
N LEU A 379 11.81 -14.16 31.15
CA LEU A 379 12.52 -13.94 29.89
C LEU A 379 13.26 -15.22 29.47
N LYS A 380 13.98 -15.86 30.40
CA LYS A 380 14.68 -17.12 30.13
C LYS A 380 13.73 -18.19 29.61
N ALA A 381 12.58 -18.37 30.26
CA ALA A 381 11.56 -19.32 29.82
C ALA A 381 10.96 -19.00 28.43
N ILE A 382 10.87 -17.72 28.06
CA ILE A 382 10.46 -17.30 26.70
C ILE A 382 11.53 -17.68 25.69
N LEU A 383 12.80 -17.40 26.00
CA LEU A 383 13.93 -17.66 25.10
C LEU A 383 14.24 -19.14 24.93
N GLU A 384 13.82 -20.01 25.85
CA GLU A 384 13.88 -21.48 25.73
C GLU A 384 12.89 -22.06 24.70
N ASP A 385 11.92 -21.28 24.23
CA ASP A 385 10.98 -21.70 23.18
C ASP A 385 11.71 -21.92 21.84
N ARG A 386 11.27 -22.93 21.07
CA ARG A 386 11.81 -23.27 19.74
C ARG A 386 11.72 -22.10 18.76
N LEU A 387 10.79 -21.16 18.98
CA LEU A 387 10.71 -19.91 18.21
C LEU A 387 12.06 -19.17 18.17
N PHE A 388 12.78 -19.16 19.30
CA PHE A 388 13.99 -18.35 19.45
C PHE A 388 15.28 -19.10 19.09
N ASP A 389 15.22 -20.36 18.66
CA ASP A 389 16.42 -21.18 18.40
C ASP A 389 17.41 -20.51 17.43
N ARG A 390 16.90 -19.78 16.41
CA ARG A 390 17.75 -19.07 15.42
C ARG A 390 18.39 -17.79 15.95
N VAL A 391 17.82 -17.20 17.00
CA VAL A 391 18.22 -15.89 17.57
C VAL A 391 18.76 -15.98 18.99
N ARG A 392 18.85 -17.18 19.57
CA ARG A 392 19.40 -17.46 20.91
C ARG A 392 20.93 -17.34 20.93
N LYS A 393 21.45 -16.18 20.53
CA LYS A 393 22.87 -15.82 20.54
C LYS A 393 23.12 -14.70 21.56
N PRO A 394 24.21 -14.73 22.35
CA PRO A 394 24.45 -13.76 23.42
C PRO A 394 24.36 -12.30 22.95
N GLU A 395 24.87 -11.98 21.77
CA GLU A 395 24.88 -10.64 21.19
C GLU A 395 23.50 -10.11 20.81
N LEU A 396 22.56 -11.00 20.46
CA LEU A 396 21.18 -10.63 20.17
C LEU A 396 20.36 -10.51 21.44
N ILE A 397 20.52 -11.45 22.37
CA ILE A 397 19.83 -11.44 23.67
C ILE A 397 20.21 -10.20 24.48
N ALA A 398 21.48 -9.76 24.42
CA ALA A 398 21.95 -8.55 25.10
C ALA A 398 21.22 -7.26 24.68
N LYS A 399 20.49 -7.27 23.55
CA LYS A 399 19.66 -6.14 23.13
C LYS A 399 18.33 -6.05 23.88
N ILE A 400 17.92 -7.12 24.56
CA ILE A 400 16.66 -7.19 25.30
C ILE A 400 16.92 -6.66 26.72
N VAL A 401 16.20 -5.61 27.09
CA VAL A 401 16.14 -5.12 28.47
C VAL A 401 14.81 -5.57 29.05
N PRO A 402 14.77 -6.64 29.88
CA PRO A 402 13.55 -7.04 30.56
C PRO A 402 13.15 -5.96 31.57
N VAL A 403 11.92 -5.47 31.46
CA VAL A 403 11.36 -4.48 32.37
C VAL A 403 10.21 -5.13 33.13
N GLU A 404 10.43 -5.37 34.41
CA GLU A 404 9.38 -5.85 35.30
C GLU A 404 8.32 -4.78 35.49
N VAL A 405 7.05 -5.16 35.31
CA VAL A 405 5.92 -4.25 35.46
C VAL A 405 4.79 -4.87 36.27
N ASP A 406 4.22 -4.06 37.15
CA ASP A 406 2.90 -4.28 37.72
C ASP A 406 1.93 -3.24 37.14
N TYR A 407 1.03 -3.70 36.28
CA TYR A 407 0.06 -2.82 35.61
C TYR A 407 -0.98 -2.24 36.58
N ALA A 408 -1.15 -2.80 37.79
CA ALA A 408 -2.03 -2.22 38.80
C ALA A 408 -1.40 -0.97 39.46
N GLU A 409 -0.08 -0.95 39.61
CA GLU A 409 0.65 0.11 40.31
C GLU A 409 0.82 1.38 39.48
N LYS A 410 1.07 2.51 40.17
CA LYS A 410 1.43 3.78 39.53
C LYS A 410 2.74 3.63 38.75
N ASP A 411 2.84 4.29 37.59
CA ASP A 411 4.00 4.20 36.70
C ASP A 411 4.39 2.74 36.35
N PHE A 412 3.37 1.85 36.36
CA PHE A 412 3.48 0.42 36.10
C PHE A 412 4.44 -0.32 37.06
N GLY A 413 4.63 0.19 38.28
CA GLY A 413 5.53 -0.40 39.28
C GLY A 413 7.02 -0.24 38.97
N MET A 414 7.38 0.58 37.98
CA MET A 414 8.78 0.81 37.59
C MET A 414 9.47 1.85 38.47
N ALA A 415 10.77 1.68 38.70
CA ALA A 415 11.58 2.67 39.39
C ALA A 415 11.65 3.99 38.59
N PRO A 416 11.60 5.18 39.23
CA PRO A 416 11.58 6.47 38.53
C PRO A 416 12.74 6.69 37.55
N GLY A 417 13.93 6.17 37.88
CA GLY A 417 15.11 6.25 37.01
C GLY A 417 14.90 5.52 35.68
N LEU A 418 14.39 4.28 35.73
CA LEU A 418 14.12 3.46 34.55
C LEU A 418 13.00 4.07 33.69
N THR A 419 11.95 4.60 34.32
CA THR A 419 10.86 5.31 33.63
C THR A 419 11.39 6.53 32.86
N CYS A 420 12.37 7.24 33.41
CA CYS A 420 13.04 8.37 32.75
C CYS A 420 13.94 7.93 31.58
N GLU A 421 14.66 6.82 31.73
CA GLU A 421 15.49 6.24 30.66
C GLU A 421 14.63 5.81 29.47
N ILE A 422 13.60 4.99 29.71
CA ILE A 422 12.69 4.52 28.66
C ILE A 422 12.06 5.71 27.93
N ARG A 423 11.58 6.70 28.69
CA ARG A 423 10.99 7.93 28.13
C ARG A 423 11.94 8.65 27.17
N LYS A 424 13.23 8.74 27.48
CA LYS A 424 14.21 9.50 26.67
C LYS A 424 14.65 8.77 25.41
N GLU A 425 14.67 7.44 25.44
CA GLU A 425 15.27 6.62 24.39
C GLU A 425 14.26 6.02 23.41
N VAL A 426 13.05 5.68 23.84
CA VAL A 426 12.11 4.94 22.99
C VAL A 426 11.60 5.79 21.83
N GLU A 427 11.71 5.21 20.64
CA GLU A 427 11.27 5.79 19.38
C GLU A 427 10.02 5.07 18.85
N ILE A 428 9.91 3.76 19.09
CA ILE A 428 8.82 2.94 18.56
C ILE A 428 8.17 2.13 19.68
N VAL A 429 6.84 2.14 19.76
CA VAL A 429 6.07 1.34 20.72
C VAL A 429 5.17 0.36 19.97
N LEU A 430 5.38 -0.93 20.23
CA LEU A 430 4.51 -2.00 19.72
C LEU A 430 3.62 -2.50 20.87
N TYR A 431 2.33 -2.21 20.79
CA TYR A 431 1.38 -2.52 21.84
C TYR A 431 0.48 -3.71 21.48
N CYS A 432 0.85 -4.88 21.99
CA CYS A 432 0.17 -6.15 21.77
C CYS A 432 -0.50 -6.71 23.05
N LEU A 433 -0.58 -5.92 24.13
CA LEU A 433 -1.25 -6.33 25.36
C LEU A 433 -2.76 -6.40 25.17
N ALA A 434 -3.34 -7.56 25.46
CA ALA A 434 -4.77 -7.73 25.64
C ALA A 434 -5.09 -8.99 26.45
N THR A 435 -6.19 -8.98 27.19
CA THR A 435 -6.87 -10.21 27.56
C THR A 435 -7.73 -10.66 26.39
N VAL A 436 -7.55 -11.90 25.95
CA VAL A 436 -8.28 -12.51 24.82
C VAL A 436 -9.38 -13.47 25.28
N LYS A 437 -9.70 -13.44 26.59
CA LYS A 437 -10.78 -14.25 27.16
C LYS A 437 -12.12 -13.68 26.70
N MET A 438 -12.73 -14.33 25.71
CA MET A 438 -14.03 -13.92 25.15
C MET A 438 -15.16 -13.92 26.21
N THR A 439 -15.07 -14.79 27.21
CA THR A 439 -16.07 -14.90 28.29
C THR A 439 -15.68 -14.16 29.58
N GLY A 440 -14.69 -13.26 29.51
CA GLY A 440 -14.24 -12.50 30.68
C GLY A 440 -15.31 -11.57 31.27
N ALA A 441 -15.15 -11.23 32.56
CA ALA A 441 -15.96 -10.21 33.21
C ALA A 441 -15.79 -8.86 32.50
N LEU A 442 -16.87 -8.09 32.39
CA LEU A 442 -16.86 -6.84 31.61
C LEU A 442 -15.81 -5.85 32.14
N LYS A 443 -15.83 -5.59 33.46
CA LYS A 443 -14.94 -4.62 34.09
C LYS A 443 -13.46 -5.00 33.96
N GLU A 444 -13.10 -6.26 34.24
CA GLU A 444 -11.71 -6.75 34.12
C GLU A 444 -11.18 -6.64 32.66
N THR A 445 -12.05 -6.96 31.69
CA THR A 445 -11.69 -6.92 30.27
C THR A 445 -11.44 -5.48 29.81
N VAL A 446 -12.29 -4.54 30.22
CA VAL A 446 -12.14 -3.11 29.89
C VAL A 446 -10.94 -2.50 30.63
N GLU A 447 -10.71 -2.87 31.89
CA GLU A 447 -9.54 -2.44 32.65
C GLU A 447 -8.24 -2.80 31.92
N THR A 448 -8.16 -4.05 31.45
CA THR A 448 -6.96 -4.57 30.77
C THR A 448 -6.82 -4.03 29.34
N ASN A 449 -7.89 -3.99 28.56
CA ASN A 449 -7.79 -3.69 27.11
C ASN A 449 -7.95 -2.20 26.78
N VAL A 450 -8.61 -1.42 27.64
CA VAL A 450 -8.93 0.00 27.40
C VAL A 450 -8.17 0.90 28.37
N PHE A 451 -8.38 0.76 29.69
CA PHE A 451 -7.80 1.68 30.67
C PHE A 451 -6.27 1.55 30.75
N LEU A 452 -5.73 0.33 30.70
CA LEU A 452 -4.29 0.11 30.65
C LEU A 452 -3.67 0.69 29.36
N ALA A 453 -4.31 0.51 28.20
CA ALA A 453 -3.84 1.10 26.94
C ALA A 453 -3.85 2.64 27.00
N ARG A 454 -4.92 3.22 27.58
CA ARG A 454 -5.04 4.66 27.81
C ARG A 454 -3.92 5.19 28.71
N ARG A 455 -3.56 4.47 29.79
CA ARG A 455 -2.43 4.83 30.66
C ARG A 455 -1.10 4.76 29.91
N MET A 456 -0.89 3.73 29.09
CA MET A 456 0.32 3.60 28.26
C MET A 456 0.44 4.77 27.28
N LEU A 457 -0.62 5.10 26.54
CA LEU A 457 -0.64 6.23 25.61
C LEU A 457 -0.36 7.57 26.31
N ARG A 458 -0.92 7.80 27.52
CA ARG A 458 -0.59 9.00 28.32
C ARG A 458 0.88 9.07 28.70
N TRP A 459 1.50 7.94 29.03
CA TRP A 459 2.92 7.91 29.31
C TRP A 459 3.74 8.19 28.04
N CYS A 460 3.37 7.60 26.91
CA CYS A 460 4.01 7.81 25.61
C CYS A 460 3.94 9.28 25.13
N ARG A 461 2.96 10.09 25.56
CA ARG A 461 2.96 11.56 25.30
C ARG A 461 4.20 12.27 25.82
N THR A 462 4.86 11.69 26.80
CA THR A 462 6.05 12.27 27.41
C THR A 462 7.33 11.92 26.65
N PHE A 463 7.26 11.04 25.65
CA PHE A 463 8.43 10.51 24.94
C PHE A 463 8.82 11.50 23.83
N PRO A 464 9.99 12.17 23.93
CA PRO A 464 10.35 13.24 23.01
C PRO A 464 10.76 12.74 21.61
N ARG A 465 11.04 11.44 21.47
CA ARG A 465 11.50 10.80 20.21
C ARG A 465 10.49 9.82 19.62
N LEU A 466 9.26 9.78 20.13
CA LEU A 466 8.28 8.80 19.67
C LEU A 466 7.89 9.07 18.21
N GLU A 467 8.23 8.14 17.33
CA GLU A 467 7.92 8.16 15.90
C GLU A 467 6.66 7.35 15.57
N ALA A 468 6.44 6.23 16.27
CA ALA A 468 5.31 5.34 16.01
C ALA A 468 4.82 4.60 17.26
N PHE A 469 3.50 4.60 17.48
CA PHE A 469 2.80 3.71 18.42
C PHE A 469 1.82 2.85 17.63
N VAL A 470 2.03 1.53 17.60
CA VAL A 470 1.14 0.59 16.89
C VAL A 470 0.28 -0.15 17.91
N PHE A 471 -1.02 0.15 17.93
CA PHE A 471 -2.00 -0.52 18.75
C PHE A 471 -2.57 -1.75 18.02
N THR A 472 -2.42 -2.93 18.61
CA THR A 472 -3.04 -4.16 18.08
C THR A 472 -4.50 -4.26 18.52
N SER A 473 -5.42 -4.12 17.58
CA SER A 473 -6.86 -4.33 17.75
C SER A 473 -7.29 -5.70 17.21
N THR A 474 -8.50 -5.81 16.66
CA THR A 474 -8.99 -6.99 15.96
C THR A 474 -9.96 -6.57 14.87
N PHE A 475 -9.90 -7.22 13.71
CA PHE A 475 -10.83 -6.98 12.60
C PHE A 475 -12.31 -7.08 13.03
N TYR A 476 -12.58 -7.99 13.97
CA TYR A 476 -13.93 -8.29 14.42
C TYR A 476 -14.55 -7.28 15.38
N CYS A 477 -13.82 -6.24 15.86
CA CYS A 477 -14.41 -5.19 16.69
C CYS A 477 -15.50 -4.38 15.95
N ASN A 478 -15.58 -4.56 14.63
CA ASN A 478 -16.59 -3.98 13.75
C ASN A 478 -17.52 -5.04 13.11
N PHE A 479 -17.78 -6.14 13.83
CA PHE A 479 -18.61 -7.25 13.37
C PHE A 479 -20.02 -6.84 12.90
N ASP A 480 -20.56 -5.75 13.45
CA ASP A 480 -21.84 -5.14 13.12
C ASP A 480 -21.87 -4.50 11.73
N GLN A 481 -20.71 -4.22 11.13
CA GLN A 481 -20.60 -3.64 9.79
C GLN A 481 -20.67 -4.72 8.71
N GLU A 482 -21.27 -4.39 7.56
CA GLU A 482 -21.32 -5.29 6.40
C GLU A 482 -19.98 -5.32 5.64
N ILE A 483 -19.41 -4.13 5.42
CA ILE A 483 -18.08 -3.92 4.88
C ILE A 483 -17.28 -3.17 5.94
N ILE A 484 -16.17 -3.76 6.37
CA ILE A 484 -15.31 -3.15 7.40
C ILE A 484 -14.27 -2.28 6.70
N GLU A 485 -14.35 -0.97 6.93
CA GLU A 485 -13.43 0.03 6.37
C GLU A 485 -12.23 0.29 7.28
N GLU A 486 -11.20 0.96 6.75
CA GLU A 486 -10.02 1.41 7.49
C GLU A 486 -10.27 2.76 8.19
N LYS A 487 -11.31 2.81 9.01
CA LYS A 487 -11.65 3.94 9.88
C LYS A 487 -12.05 3.46 11.27
N VAL A 488 -11.99 4.35 12.26
CA VAL A 488 -12.52 4.10 13.60
C VAL A 488 -14.03 4.35 13.59
N TYR A 489 -14.80 3.36 14.03
CA TYR A 489 -16.25 3.47 14.16
C TYR A 489 -16.60 3.89 15.58
N THR A 490 -17.26 5.03 15.74
CA THR A 490 -17.55 5.65 17.05
C THR A 490 -18.89 5.24 17.64
N GLU A 491 -19.72 4.56 16.85
CA GLU A 491 -21.04 4.13 17.31
C GLU A 491 -20.93 2.99 18.32
N LEU A 492 -21.63 3.14 19.44
CA LEU A 492 -21.78 2.13 20.48
C LEU A 492 -23.24 1.68 20.58
N PRO A 493 -23.49 0.41 20.97
CA PRO A 493 -24.85 -0.12 21.08
C PRO A 493 -25.64 0.50 22.24
N PHE A 494 -24.94 1.11 23.20
CA PHE A 494 -25.46 1.73 24.39
C PHE A 494 -24.62 2.96 24.75
N GLY A 495 -25.27 4.11 24.91
CA GLY A 495 -24.63 5.36 25.34
C GLY A 495 -23.60 5.92 24.36
N SER A 496 -23.05 7.09 24.70
CA SER A 496 -21.82 7.59 24.08
C SER A 496 -20.59 6.95 24.73
N TYR A 497 -19.43 7.12 24.09
CA TYR A 497 -18.14 6.70 24.64
C TYR A 497 -17.92 7.24 26.05
N GLU A 498 -18.22 8.52 26.30
CA GLU A 498 -18.04 9.19 27.59
C GLU A 498 -18.93 8.57 28.67
N ILE A 499 -20.19 8.29 28.33
CA ILE A 499 -21.15 7.67 29.26
C ILE A 499 -20.66 6.28 29.65
N VAL A 500 -20.31 5.46 28.66
CA VAL A 500 -19.83 4.08 28.89
C VAL A 500 -18.55 4.08 29.72
N MET A 501 -17.58 4.94 29.39
CA MET A 501 -16.32 5.04 30.13
C MET A 501 -16.52 5.53 31.56
N ASN A 502 -17.39 6.52 31.79
CA ASN A 502 -17.70 6.99 33.15
C ASN A 502 -18.40 5.89 33.96
N MET A 503 -19.38 5.19 33.39
CA MET A 503 -20.03 4.07 34.07
C MET A 503 -19.03 2.98 34.45
N LEU A 504 -18.21 2.51 33.51
CA LEU A 504 -17.25 1.43 33.76
C LEU A 504 -16.14 1.82 34.75
N LYS A 505 -15.83 3.12 34.86
CA LYS A 505 -14.89 3.65 35.84
C LYS A 505 -15.45 3.64 37.26
N HIS A 506 -16.74 3.98 37.43
CA HIS A 506 -17.33 4.23 38.76
C HIS A 506 -18.11 3.05 39.33
N LEU A 507 -18.73 2.21 38.48
CA LEU A 507 -19.48 1.03 38.93
C LEU A 507 -18.54 -0.05 39.45
N SER A 508 -18.98 -0.81 40.45
CA SER A 508 -18.31 -2.01 40.95
C SER A 508 -18.29 -3.14 39.89
N ALA A 509 -17.46 -4.16 40.11
CA ALA A 509 -17.40 -5.31 39.20
C ALA A 509 -18.73 -6.06 39.11
N GLU A 510 -19.46 -6.16 40.23
CA GLU A 510 -20.75 -6.83 40.31
C GLU A 510 -21.82 -6.05 39.54
N GLU A 511 -21.91 -4.73 39.72
CA GLU A 511 -22.83 -3.87 38.96
C GLU A 511 -22.54 -3.90 37.45
N CYS A 512 -21.26 -3.87 37.06
CA CYS A 512 -20.89 -4.01 35.65
C CYS A 512 -21.32 -5.34 35.05
N GLU A 513 -21.27 -6.43 35.82
CA GLU A 513 -21.69 -7.75 35.33
C GLU A 513 -23.22 -7.84 35.24
N GLN A 514 -23.96 -7.22 36.16
CA GLN A 514 -25.42 -7.09 36.07
C GLN A 514 -25.88 -6.30 34.83
N LEU A 515 -25.14 -5.25 34.46
CA LEU A 515 -25.44 -4.41 33.29
C LEU A 515 -24.83 -4.92 31.98
N LYS A 516 -24.08 -6.03 32.01
CA LYS A 516 -23.31 -6.51 30.86
C LYS A 516 -24.17 -6.75 29.62
N SER A 517 -25.33 -7.39 29.77
CA SER A 517 -26.24 -7.65 28.65
C SER A 517 -26.77 -6.35 28.03
N THR A 518 -27.09 -5.36 28.86
CA THR A 518 -27.56 -4.03 28.46
C THR A 518 -26.48 -3.22 27.72
N ILE A 519 -25.22 -3.31 28.18
CA ILE A 519 -24.10 -2.59 27.59
C ILE A 519 -23.67 -3.23 26.27
N LEU A 520 -23.52 -4.56 26.23
CA LEU A 520 -23.07 -5.26 25.02
C LEU A 520 -24.15 -5.26 23.94
N LYS A 521 -25.43 -5.46 24.32
CA LYS A 521 -26.57 -5.72 23.44
C LYS A 521 -26.25 -6.75 22.34
N LYS A 522 -25.84 -6.26 21.17
CA LYS A 522 -25.56 -7.06 19.97
C LYS A 522 -24.10 -7.52 19.88
N PHE A 523 -23.21 -6.99 20.71
CA PHE A 523 -21.79 -7.39 20.72
C PHE A 523 -21.66 -8.85 21.15
N PRO A 524 -20.90 -9.67 20.39
CA PRO A 524 -20.87 -11.12 20.61
C PRO A 524 -20.16 -11.51 21.90
N ASN A 525 -19.24 -10.68 22.38
CA ASN A 525 -18.47 -10.93 23.60
C ASN A 525 -17.77 -9.65 24.12
N THR A 526 -17.24 -9.71 25.34
CA THR A 526 -16.60 -8.58 26.03
C THR A 526 -15.27 -8.17 25.39
N TYR A 527 -14.54 -9.11 24.78
CA TYR A 527 -13.28 -8.83 24.09
C TYR A 527 -13.48 -7.91 22.88
N VAL A 528 -14.37 -8.30 21.96
CA VAL A 528 -14.71 -7.52 20.76
C VAL A 528 -15.19 -6.13 21.13
N PHE A 529 -16.03 -6.03 22.16
CA PHE A 529 -16.51 -4.76 22.69
C PHE A 529 -15.37 -3.89 23.26
N SER A 530 -14.49 -4.47 24.08
CA SER A 530 -13.35 -3.74 24.65
C SER A 530 -12.38 -3.22 23.58
N LYS A 531 -12.21 -3.94 22.47
CA LYS A 531 -11.38 -3.48 21.34
C LYS A 531 -12.04 -2.33 20.59
N ARG A 532 -13.36 -2.37 20.37
CA ARG A 532 -14.10 -1.21 19.84
C ARG A 532 -13.93 0.02 20.74
N LEU A 533 -14.11 -0.13 22.05
CA LEU A 533 -13.91 0.97 23.00
C LEU A 533 -12.47 1.53 22.98
N ALA A 534 -11.46 0.66 22.88
CA ALA A 534 -10.07 1.10 22.81
C ALA A 534 -9.77 1.89 21.53
N GLU A 535 -10.32 1.51 20.38
CA GLU A 535 -10.15 2.27 19.14
C GLU A 535 -10.80 3.64 19.23
N ILE A 536 -12.02 3.73 19.78
CA ILE A 536 -12.70 5.02 19.99
C ILE A 536 -11.90 5.90 20.94
N MET A 537 -11.37 5.32 22.03
CA MET A 537 -10.49 6.02 22.98
C MET A 537 -9.24 6.59 22.30
N ILE A 538 -8.61 5.81 21.40
CA ILE A 538 -7.43 6.25 20.66
C ILE A 538 -7.76 7.41 19.72
N GLU A 539 -8.83 7.29 18.95
CA GLU A 539 -9.29 8.33 18.00
C GLU A 539 -9.65 9.62 18.74
N THR A 540 -10.45 9.52 19.79
CA THR A 540 -10.99 10.68 20.50
C THR A 540 -9.94 11.38 21.37
N GLU A 541 -9.10 10.61 22.07
CA GLU A 541 -8.20 11.21 23.06
C GLU A 541 -6.79 11.44 22.53
N PHE A 542 -6.30 10.70 21.54
CA PHE A 542 -4.86 10.66 21.21
C PHE A 542 -4.51 10.99 19.75
N ALA A 543 -5.44 10.86 18.80
CA ALA A 543 -5.21 11.06 17.36
C ALA A 543 -4.40 12.32 17.01
N GLN A 544 -4.73 13.45 17.64
CA GLN A 544 -4.10 14.75 17.36
C GLN A 544 -2.76 14.95 18.07
N THR A 545 -2.45 14.13 19.07
CA THR A 545 -1.32 14.38 19.99
C THR A 545 -0.17 13.38 19.84
N LEU A 546 -0.43 12.21 19.26
CA LEU A 546 0.51 11.10 19.20
C LEU A 546 0.53 10.47 17.81
N PRO A 547 1.69 9.95 17.36
CA PRO A 547 1.74 9.05 16.21
C PRO A 547 1.14 7.71 16.62
N VAL A 548 -0.15 7.51 16.41
CA VAL A 548 -0.80 6.21 16.70
C VAL A 548 -1.32 5.60 15.42
N ALA A 549 -1.15 4.29 15.26
CA ALA A 549 -1.79 3.48 14.24
C ALA A 549 -2.57 2.35 14.90
N ILE A 550 -3.68 1.95 14.28
CA ILE A 550 -4.48 0.80 14.71
C ILE A 550 -4.31 -0.32 13.70
N TYR A 551 -3.75 -1.44 14.15
CA TYR A 551 -3.61 -2.64 13.33
C TYR A 551 -4.70 -3.66 13.71
N ARG A 552 -5.47 -4.14 12.73
CA ARG A 552 -6.61 -5.05 12.92
C ARG A 552 -6.35 -6.41 12.25
N PRO A 553 -5.78 -7.37 13.00
CA PRO A 553 -5.67 -8.75 12.53
C PRO A 553 -7.03 -9.47 12.58
N PRO A 554 -7.26 -10.45 11.70
CA PRO A 554 -8.36 -11.40 11.79
C PRO A 554 -8.00 -12.48 12.84
N ILE A 555 -8.53 -13.70 12.74
CA ILE A 555 -8.11 -14.78 13.66
C ILE A 555 -6.65 -15.12 13.37
N ILE A 556 -5.79 -14.88 14.36
CA ILE A 556 -4.36 -15.20 14.26
C ILE A 556 -4.18 -16.72 14.39
N THR A 557 -3.43 -17.29 13.47
CA THR A 557 -3.14 -18.73 13.36
C THR A 557 -1.64 -19.01 13.50
N PRO A 558 -1.22 -20.28 13.71
CA PRO A 558 0.20 -20.67 13.73
C PRO A 558 1.01 -20.12 12.55
N THR A 559 2.33 -20.07 12.66
CA THR A 559 3.20 -19.51 11.61
C THR A 559 3.03 -20.22 10.27
N CYS A 560 3.12 -19.48 9.17
CA CYS A 560 3.07 -20.06 7.82
C CYS A 560 4.46 -20.32 7.24
N ARG A 561 5.44 -19.46 7.52
CA ARG A 561 6.77 -19.52 6.93
C ARG A 561 7.86 -19.48 7.98
N GLU A 562 7.81 -18.51 8.89
CA GLU A 562 8.94 -18.20 9.76
C GLU A 562 8.60 -18.22 11.26
N PRO A 563 9.55 -18.60 12.13
CA PRO A 563 10.84 -19.23 11.79
C PRO A 563 10.69 -20.69 11.33
N MET A 564 9.54 -21.31 11.59
CA MET A 564 9.17 -22.64 11.11
C MET A 564 7.67 -22.65 10.79
N LEU A 565 7.22 -23.52 9.88
CA LEU A 565 5.80 -23.73 9.60
C LEU A 565 5.10 -24.31 10.84
N GLY A 566 3.87 -23.86 11.14
CA GLY A 566 3.00 -24.47 12.15
C GLY A 566 3.31 -24.16 13.61
N TRP A 567 4.32 -23.33 13.92
CA TRP A 567 4.66 -22.99 15.30
C TRP A 567 3.50 -22.26 15.99
N THR A 568 3.21 -22.72 17.21
CA THR A 568 2.21 -22.16 18.11
C THR A 568 2.62 -22.37 19.56
N ASP A 569 2.30 -21.41 20.42
CA ASP A 569 2.41 -21.53 21.88
C ASP A 569 1.04 -21.35 22.58
N ASN A 570 -0.02 -21.34 21.78
CA ASN A 570 -1.36 -20.98 22.20
C ASN A 570 -2.33 -22.15 21.93
N PRO A 571 -3.04 -22.67 22.97
CA PRO A 571 -4.04 -23.71 22.79
C PRO A 571 -5.38 -23.21 22.23
N TYR A 572 -5.54 -21.90 21.99
CA TYR A 572 -6.76 -21.28 21.47
C TYR A 572 -6.76 -21.18 19.93
N GLY A 573 -7.90 -20.80 19.34
CA GLY A 573 -8.01 -20.55 17.90
C GLY A 573 -8.07 -21.84 17.07
N SER A 574 -7.31 -21.91 15.96
CA SER A 574 -7.27 -23.10 15.09
C SER A 574 -6.74 -24.35 15.81
N VAL A 575 -5.83 -24.18 16.78
CA VAL A 575 -5.28 -25.28 17.58
C VAL A 575 -6.36 -25.93 18.46
N ALA A 576 -7.28 -25.15 19.02
CA ALA A 576 -8.42 -25.66 19.80
C ALA A 576 -9.31 -26.58 18.95
N TYR A 577 -9.50 -26.20 17.68
CA TYR A 577 -10.28 -26.96 16.72
C TYR A 577 -9.55 -28.26 16.31
N ILE A 578 -8.23 -28.20 16.08
CA ILE A 578 -7.40 -29.40 15.83
C ILE A 578 -7.41 -30.34 17.05
N LYS A 579 -7.31 -29.78 18.26
CA LYS A 579 -7.34 -30.55 19.51
C LYS A 579 -8.64 -31.32 19.69
N SER A 580 -9.79 -30.73 19.38
CA SER A 580 -11.07 -31.43 19.55
C SER A 580 -11.14 -32.66 18.64
N PHE A 581 -10.57 -32.59 17.44
CA PHE A 581 -10.39 -33.77 16.58
C PHE A 581 -9.42 -34.79 17.12
N TRP A 582 -8.28 -34.35 17.66
CA TRP A 582 -7.29 -35.25 18.28
C TRP A 582 -7.89 -36.02 19.47
N ASP A 583 -8.72 -35.35 20.29
CA ASP A 583 -9.49 -36.01 21.34
C ASP A 583 -10.64 -36.89 20.79
N GLY A 584 -10.91 -36.82 19.48
CA GLY A 584 -12.06 -37.38 18.75
C GLY A 584 -13.41 -36.95 19.32
N LEU A 585 -13.50 -35.68 19.70
CA LEU A 585 -14.71 -34.97 20.10
C LEU A 585 -15.06 -33.87 19.06
N GLY A 586 -14.33 -33.81 17.94
CA GLY A 586 -14.54 -32.84 16.85
C GLY A 586 -15.49 -33.32 15.76
N HIS A 587 -16.19 -34.45 15.97
CA HIS A 587 -17.05 -35.07 14.96
C HIS A 587 -18.28 -34.24 14.60
N VAL A 588 -18.71 -33.34 15.49
CA VAL A 588 -19.80 -32.39 15.23
C VAL A 588 -19.29 -30.97 15.36
N LYS A 589 -19.57 -30.14 14.35
CA LYS A 589 -19.12 -28.74 14.28
C LYS A 589 -20.29 -27.79 14.28
N TYR A 590 -20.20 -26.73 15.07
CA TYR A 590 -21.17 -25.64 15.08
C TYR A 590 -20.65 -24.51 14.21
N VAL A 591 -20.90 -24.61 12.90
CA VAL A 591 -20.36 -23.71 11.87
C VAL A 591 -21.23 -23.74 10.63
N ASP A 592 -21.32 -22.62 9.91
CA ASP A 592 -21.82 -22.62 8.54
C ASP A 592 -20.67 -23.00 7.60
N SER A 593 -20.79 -24.14 6.91
CA SER A 593 -19.76 -24.63 5.99
C SER A 593 -19.48 -23.68 4.83
N ARG A 594 -20.43 -22.78 4.50
CA ARG A 594 -20.29 -21.78 3.43
C ARG A 594 -19.73 -20.45 3.92
N ALA A 595 -19.67 -20.22 5.23
CA ALA A 595 -19.05 -19.01 5.77
C ALA A 595 -17.55 -19.02 5.49
N LYS A 596 -17.04 -17.87 5.05
CA LYS A 596 -15.62 -17.63 4.79
C LYS A 596 -14.87 -17.44 6.10
N CYS A 597 -13.83 -18.24 6.33
CA CYS A 597 -12.95 -18.08 7.46
C CYS A 597 -11.84 -17.08 7.13
N SER A 598 -11.68 -16.05 7.96
CA SER A 598 -10.63 -15.05 7.82
C SER A 598 -9.52 -15.37 8.81
N PHE A 599 -8.38 -15.84 8.29
CA PHE A 599 -7.21 -16.18 9.08
C PHE A 599 -6.01 -15.39 8.62
N ALA A 600 -5.12 -15.10 9.56
CA ALA A 600 -3.79 -14.57 9.26
C ALA A 600 -2.76 -15.35 10.07
N PRO A 601 -1.70 -15.88 9.45
CA PRO A 601 -0.59 -16.46 10.18
C PRO A 601 0.08 -15.42 11.10
N VAL A 602 0.59 -15.84 12.25
CA VAL A 602 1.18 -14.90 13.23
C VAL A 602 2.45 -14.21 12.73
N ASP A 603 3.23 -14.85 11.86
CA ASP A 603 4.42 -14.28 11.22
C ASP A 603 4.05 -13.20 10.20
N TYR A 604 2.99 -13.41 9.42
CA TYR A 604 2.40 -12.37 8.59
C TYR A 604 1.87 -11.21 9.44
N CYS A 605 1.22 -11.50 10.56
CA CYS A 605 0.72 -10.46 11.47
C CYS A 605 1.85 -9.63 12.09
N ALA A 606 2.95 -10.27 12.50
CA ALA A 606 4.11 -9.58 13.05
C ALA A 606 4.73 -8.65 12.01
N ASN A 607 4.90 -9.12 10.76
CA ASN A 607 5.37 -8.28 9.67
C ASN A 607 4.42 -7.10 9.40
N ALA A 608 3.11 -7.33 9.42
CA ALA A 608 2.13 -6.28 9.15
C ALA A 608 2.12 -5.19 10.23
N VAL A 609 2.27 -5.56 11.51
CA VAL A 609 2.49 -4.60 12.61
C VAL A 609 3.71 -3.72 12.36
N LEU A 610 4.83 -4.33 11.94
CA LEU A 610 6.07 -3.61 11.66
C LEU A 610 5.91 -2.64 10.48
N VAL A 611 5.28 -3.10 9.39
CA VAL A 611 5.00 -2.28 8.20
C VAL A 611 4.02 -1.14 8.52
N SER A 612 3.00 -1.38 9.35
CA SER A 612 2.09 -0.34 9.82
C SER A 612 2.82 0.74 10.65
N GLY A 613 3.80 0.36 11.47
CA GLY A 613 4.61 1.31 12.23
C GLY A 613 5.44 2.23 11.34
N PHE A 614 6.08 1.67 10.31
CA PHE A 614 6.82 2.45 9.31
C PHE A 614 5.90 3.39 8.52
N ASP A 615 4.78 2.87 8.00
CA ASP A 615 3.88 3.66 7.17
C ASP A 615 3.22 4.82 7.94
N LEU A 616 2.99 4.65 9.24
CA LEU A 616 2.57 5.74 10.13
C LEU A 616 3.60 6.87 10.18
N ALA A 617 4.89 6.56 10.34
CA ALA A 617 5.96 7.55 10.37
C ALA A 617 6.04 8.31 9.04
N GLU A 618 5.95 7.60 7.92
CA GLU A 618 5.93 8.17 6.57
C GLU A 618 4.74 9.13 6.35
N LYS A 619 3.53 8.73 6.74
CA LYS A 619 2.33 9.59 6.60
C LYS A 619 2.48 10.93 7.34
N ARG A 620 3.21 10.95 8.47
CA ARG A 620 3.46 12.18 9.23
C ARG A 620 4.45 13.10 8.53
N LEU A 621 5.50 12.57 7.90
CA LEU A 621 6.45 13.37 7.12
C LEU A 621 5.75 14.12 5.97
N VAL A 622 4.72 13.50 5.38
CA VAL A 622 3.94 14.07 4.27
C VAL A 622 2.75 14.94 4.77
N GLY A 623 2.55 15.07 6.08
CA GLY A 623 1.51 15.93 6.67
C GLY A 623 0.06 15.48 6.38
N SER A 624 -0.17 14.17 6.19
CA SER A 624 -1.33 13.68 5.42
C SER A 624 -2.50 13.07 6.21
N ALA A 625 -2.53 13.09 7.54
CA ALA A 625 -3.62 12.44 8.29
C ALA A 625 -4.26 13.32 9.38
N PRO A 626 -5.53 13.74 9.22
CA PRO A 626 -6.33 14.35 10.29
C PRO A 626 -6.95 13.31 11.27
N CYS A 627 -6.87 12.01 10.97
CA CYS A 627 -7.45 10.89 11.75
C CYS A 627 -6.45 9.73 11.92
N VAL A 628 -6.71 8.80 12.85
CA VAL A 628 -5.80 7.67 13.14
C VAL A 628 -5.79 6.69 11.96
N PRO A 629 -4.62 6.40 11.36
CA PRO A 629 -4.55 5.40 10.30
C PRO A 629 -4.85 4.00 10.86
N VAL A 630 -5.78 3.31 10.18
CA VAL A 630 -6.21 1.96 10.51
C VAL A 630 -5.76 0.99 9.41
N TYR A 631 -5.28 -0.19 9.79
CA TYR A 631 -4.77 -1.22 8.87
C TYR A 631 -5.56 -2.51 9.08
N ASN A 632 -6.48 -2.81 8.16
CA ASN A 632 -7.19 -4.09 8.15
C ASN A 632 -6.31 -5.16 7.48
N HIS A 633 -5.97 -6.22 8.21
CA HIS A 633 -5.19 -7.33 7.65
C HIS A 633 -6.11 -8.46 7.17
N HIS A 634 -6.93 -8.17 6.17
CA HIS A 634 -7.93 -9.11 5.64
C HIS A 634 -7.77 -9.32 4.14
N SER A 635 -7.93 -10.56 3.67
CA SER A 635 -8.05 -10.90 2.26
C SER A 635 -9.52 -10.96 1.85
N ASN A 636 -9.89 -10.44 0.67
CA ASN A 636 -11.21 -10.67 0.09
C ASN A 636 -11.24 -11.84 -0.90
N THR A 637 -10.07 -12.24 -1.38
CA THR A 637 -9.85 -13.11 -2.56
C THR A 637 -9.55 -14.55 -2.17
N THR A 638 -8.69 -14.78 -1.17
CA THR A 638 -8.20 -16.12 -0.80
C THR A 638 -8.89 -16.74 0.41
N ASN A 639 -9.97 -16.14 0.92
CA ASN A 639 -10.69 -16.70 2.07
C ASN A 639 -11.33 -18.05 1.74
N THR A 640 -10.75 -19.09 2.34
CA THR A 640 -11.29 -20.44 2.42
C THR A 640 -12.62 -20.44 3.18
N THR A 641 -13.53 -21.34 2.84
CA THR A 641 -14.74 -21.58 3.63
C THR A 641 -14.46 -22.53 4.79
N PHE A 642 -15.27 -22.50 5.85
CA PHE A 642 -15.12 -23.47 6.94
C PHE A 642 -15.30 -24.94 6.50
N GLY A 643 -16.07 -25.18 5.43
CA GLY A 643 -16.19 -26.49 4.79
C GLY A 643 -14.88 -26.92 4.11
N GLU A 644 -14.27 -26.06 3.30
CA GLU A 644 -12.99 -26.33 2.64
C GLU A 644 -11.83 -26.47 3.63
N LEU A 645 -11.82 -25.65 4.70
CA LEU A 645 -10.86 -25.75 5.80
C LEU A 645 -10.93 -27.14 6.44
N THR A 646 -12.15 -27.58 6.73
CA THR A 646 -12.43 -28.90 7.28
C THR A 646 -11.96 -30.02 6.36
N SER A 647 -12.27 -29.93 5.06
CA SER A 647 -11.79 -30.90 4.08
C SER A 647 -10.26 -30.94 4.03
N SER A 648 -9.61 -29.78 4.01
CA SER A 648 -8.15 -29.66 3.91
C SER A 648 -7.45 -30.30 5.11
N PHE A 649 -7.99 -30.13 6.32
CA PHE A 649 -7.49 -30.86 7.48
C PHE A 649 -7.65 -32.37 7.35
N GLY A 650 -8.77 -32.86 6.82
CA GLY A 650 -8.96 -34.29 6.57
C GLY A 650 -8.03 -34.86 5.51
N ASP A 651 -7.87 -34.17 4.38
CA ASP A 651 -7.00 -34.58 3.28
C ASP A 651 -5.52 -34.62 3.69
N SER A 652 -5.12 -33.88 4.73
CA SER A 652 -3.77 -33.94 5.30
C SER A 652 -3.48 -35.21 6.11
N ARG A 653 -4.49 -36.03 6.43
CA ARG A 653 -4.31 -37.20 7.31
C ARG A 653 -3.87 -38.44 6.52
N LYS A 654 -2.75 -39.03 6.96
CA LYS A 654 -2.13 -40.20 6.30
C LYS A 654 -2.80 -41.54 6.65
N ARG A 655 -3.42 -41.65 7.84
CA ARG A 655 -4.09 -42.88 8.28
C ARG A 655 -5.52 -42.91 7.78
N PHE A 656 -5.95 -44.05 7.24
CA PHE A 656 -7.29 -44.23 6.67
C PHE A 656 -8.43 -43.82 7.63
N TRP A 657 -8.36 -44.25 8.90
CA TRP A 657 -9.39 -43.92 9.89
C TRP A 657 -9.38 -42.44 10.29
N ASP A 658 -8.20 -41.82 10.40
CA ASP A 658 -8.10 -40.39 10.66
C ASP A 658 -8.63 -39.60 9.45
N TRP A 659 -8.29 -40.02 8.24
CA TRP A 659 -8.83 -39.42 7.01
C TRP A 659 -10.36 -39.50 6.96
N ILE A 660 -10.96 -40.67 7.23
CA ILE A 660 -12.43 -40.84 7.28
C ILE A 660 -13.05 -39.92 8.34
N ILE A 661 -12.53 -39.94 9.56
CA ILE A 661 -13.08 -39.19 10.70
C ILE A 661 -13.10 -37.68 10.42
N TRP A 662 -12.02 -37.18 9.82
CA TRP A 662 -11.87 -35.76 9.54
C TRP A 662 -12.65 -35.33 8.29
N LYS A 663 -12.74 -36.19 7.27
CA LYS A 663 -13.41 -35.90 5.99
C LYS A 663 -14.93 -35.97 6.07
N TYR A 664 -15.47 -36.87 6.89
CA TYR A 664 -16.91 -37.08 7.05
C TYR A 664 -17.46 -36.54 8.38
N CYS A 665 -16.84 -35.50 8.96
CA CYS A 665 -17.37 -34.88 10.16
C CYS A 665 -18.73 -34.21 9.90
N TRP A 666 -19.65 -34.29 10.86
CA TRP A 666 -20.96 -33.69 10.76
C TRP A 666 -20.88 -32.18 11.02
N ILE A 667 -21.16 -31.36 10.02
CA ILE A 667 -21.34 -29.92 10.17
C ILE A 667 -22.82 -29.64 10.50
N SER A 668 -23.07 -28.99 11.63
CA SER A 668 -24.40 -28.62 12.09
C SER A 668 -24.49 -27.11 12.32
N THR A 669 -25.58 -26.51 11.85
CA THR A 669 -25.94 -25.13 12.17
C THR A 669 -26.71 -25.02 13.49
N SER A 670 -26.94 -26.14 14.19
CA SER A 670 -27.69 -26.21 15.44
C SER A 670 -26.79 -26.53 16.64
N PHE A 671 -26.75 -25.61 17.59
CA PHE A 671 -25.96 -25.76 18.83
C PHE A 671 -26.47 -26.92 19.71
N ILE A 672 -27.77 -27.23 19.64
CA ILE A 672 -28.40 -28.30 20.39
C ILE A 672 -27.85 -29.67 19.94
N TRP A 673 -27.71 -29.89 18.64
CA TRP A 673 -27.12 -31.12 18.10
C TRP A 673 -25.62 -31.23 18.39
N LEU A 674 -24.89 -30.11 18.37
CA LEU A 674 -23.50 -30.06 18.83
C LEU A 674 -23.40 -30.54 20.29
N MET A 675 -24.28 -30.07 21.16
CA MET A 675 -24.28 -30.40 22.58
C MET A 675 -24.58 -31.89 22.83
N TYR A 676 -25.68 -32.41 22.28
CA TYR A 676 -26.07 -33.80 22.52
C TYR A 676 -25.01 -34.79 22.03
N LEU A 677 -24.54 -34.64 20.80
CA LEU A 677 -23.63 -35.60 20.18
C LEU A 677 -22.24 -35.57 20.82
N ASN A 678 -21.68 -34.39 21.12
CA ASN A 678 -20.37 -34.31 21.76
C ASN A 678 -20.38 -34.78 23.22
N VAL A 679 -21.47 -34.54 23.96
CA VAL A 679 -21.61 -35.06 25.32
C VAL A 679 -21.74 -36.58 25.32
N ILE A 680 -22.52 -37.16 24.39
CA ILE A 680 -22.65 -38.62 24.25
C ILE A 680 -21.29 -39.24 23.90
N LEU A 681 -20.59 -38.71 22.89
CA LEU A 681 -19.26 -39.21 22.49
C LEU A 681 -18.25 -39.10 23.63
N ALA A 682 -18.25 -37.99 24.37
CA ALA A 682 -17.39 -37.81 25.54
C ALA A 682 -17.68 -38.82 26.65
N ARG A 683 -18.96 -39.11 26.93
CA ARG A 683 -19.38 -40.10 27.92
C ARG A 683 -18.95 -41.51 27.54
N ILE A 684 -19.09 -41.88 26.26
CA ILE A 684 -18.64 -43.18 25.75
C ILE A 684 -17.12 -43.30 25.92
N LYS A 685 -16.36 -42.24 25.60
CA LYS A 685 -14.89 -42.26 25.74
C LYS A 685 -14.42 -42.30 27.19
N ASP A 686 -15.02 -41.51 28.07
CA ASP A 686 -14.74 -41.59 29.51
C ASP A 686 -15.04 -43.01 30.04
N PHE A 687 -16.16 -43.63 29.59
CA PHE A 687 -16.48 -45.01 29.93
C PHE A 687 -15.42 -45.99 29.43
N ILE A 688 -15.03 -45.95 28.14
CA ILE A 688 -13.99 -46.83 27.58
C ILE A 688 -12.66 -46.66 28.32
N ALA A 689 -12.26 -45.41 28.58
CA ALA A 689 -11.02 -45.10 29.28
C ALA A 689 -10.95 -45.70 30.69
N MET A 690 -12.10 -45.84 31.38
CA MET A 690 -12.17 -46.49 32.71
C MET A 690 -11.80 -47.98 32.68
N TRP A 691 -11.98 -48.66 31.54
CA TRP A 691 -11.72 -50.09 31.39
C TRP A 691 -10.37 -50.39 30.72
N CYS A 692 -9.60 -49.38 30.31
CA CYS A 692 -8.26 -49.55 29.75
C CYS A 692 -7.20 -49.76 30.87
N PRO A 693 -6.33 -50.80 30.76
CA PRO A 693 -5.22 -51.01 31.69
C PRO A 693 -4.27 -49.81 31.72
N GLY A 694 -3.98 -49.28 32.92
CA GLY A 694 -3.08 -48.12 33.11
C GLY A 694 -3.76 -46.75 33.10
N SER A 695 -5.10 -46.69 33.08
CA SER A 695 -5.85 -45.43 33.17
C SER A 695 -5.69 -44.74 34.53
N LYS A 696 -5.37 -43.45 34.50
CA LYS A 696 -5.23 -42.63 35.73
C LYS A 696 -6.61 -42.09 36.15
N PRO A 697 -6.84 -41.77 37.45
CA PRO A 697 -8.11 -41.17 37.90
C PRO A 697 -8.54 -39.92 37.12
N ALA A 698 -7.58 -39.14 36.65
CA ALA A 698 -7.79 -37.94 35.81
C ALA A 698 -8.43 -38.25 34.44
N HIS A 699 -8.37 -39.49 33.96
CA HIS A 699 -8.99 -39.92 32.69
C HIS A 699 -10.50 -40.12 32.79
N LYS A 700 -11.06 -40.23 34.00
CA LYS A 700 -12.50 -40.51 34.22
C LYS A 700 -13.44 -39.39 33.79
N TYR A 701 -12.93 -38.16 33.61
CA TYR A 701 -13.73 -36.98 33.28
C TYR A 701 -13.10 -36.11 32.19
N TYR A 702 -11.97 -36.54 31.62
CA TYR A 702 -11.18 -35.72 30.71
C TYR A 702 -11.98 -35.37 29.46
N TYR A 703 -12.66 -36.34 28.84
CA TYR A 703 -13.36 -36.11 27.58
C TYR A 703 -14.61 -35.27 27.79
N ARG A 704 -15.32 -35.44 28.92
CA ARG A 704 -16.42 -34.54 29.29
C ARG A 704 -15.96 -33.11 29.51
N TRP A 705 -14.84 -32.92 30.21
CA TRP A 705 -14.26 -31.59 30.41
C TRP A 705 -13.82 -30.97 29.09
N SER A 706 -13.18 -31.74 28.20
CA SER A 706 -12.77 -31.30 26.86
C SER A 706 -13.99 -30.94 25.99
N ALA A 707 -15.07 -31.72 26.03
CA ALA A 707 -16.32 -31.41 25.32
C ALA A 707 -16.97 -30.11 25.83
N TYR A 708 -17.05 -29.91 27.14
CA TYR A 708 -17.55 -28.66 27.73
C TYR A 708 -16.74 -27.46 27.24
N TRP A 709 -15.41 -27.57 27.27
CA TRP A 709 -14.52 -26.51 26.82
C TRP A 709 -14.69 -26.23 25.32
N PHE A 710 -14.82 -27.26 24.48
CA PHE A 710 -15.06 -27.12 23.04
C PHE A 710 -16.40 -26.45 22.73
N MET A 711 -17.46 -26.77 23.49
CA MET A 711 -18.76 -26.11 23.35
C MET A 711 -18.69 -24.63 23.72
N ALA A 712 -18.06 -24.29 24.85
CA ALA A 712 -17.86 -22.90 25.27
C ALA A 712 -17.04 -22.10 24.23
N PHE A 713 -15.98 -22.71 23.68
CA PHE A 713 -15.21 -22.13 22.59
C PHE A 713 -16.08 -21.89 21.35
N SER A 714 -16.78 -22.92 20.87
CA SER A 714 -17.64 -22.86 19.67
C SER A 714 -18.71 -21.78 19.79
N GLN A 715 -19.32 -21.62 20.95
CA GLN A 715 -20.28 -20.54 21.21
C GLN A 715 -19.62 -19.16 21.15
N SER A 716 -18.43 -19.01 21.75
CA SER A 716 -17.73 -17.72 21.81
C SER A 716 -17.22 -17.20 20.46
N VAL A 717 -16.93 -18.10 19.51
CA VAL A 717 -16.50 -17.77 18.15
C VAL A 717 -17.60 -17.95 17.10
N GLY A 718 -18.82 -18.32 17.54
CA GLY A 718 -19.96 -18.59 16.66
C GLY A 718 -20.27 -17.43 15.72
N PHE A 719 -20.14 -16.18 16.18
CA PHE A 719 -20.39 -15.03 15.30
C PHE A 719 -19.47 -15.03 14.06
N VAL A 720 -18.22 -15.50 14.17
CA VAL A 720 -17.29 -15.64 13.03
C VAL A 720 -17.60 -16.90 12.21
N ALA A 721 -18.03 -17.97 12.86
CA ALA A 721 -18.32 -19.25 12.24
C ALA A 721 -19.56 -19.25 11.33
N PHE A 722 -20.43 -18.24 11.44
CA PHE A 722 -21.71 -18.18 10.72
C PHE A 722 -21.85 -16.96 9.80
N ARG A 723 -20.81 -16.14 9.66
CA ARG A 723 -20.88 -14.91 8.86
C ARG A 723 -19.57 -14.66 8.12
N SER A 724 -19.69 -14.09 6.92
CA SER A 724 -18.55 -13.64 6.11
C SER A 724 -18.52 -12.12 6.06
N TRP A 725 -17.33 -11.53 6.11
CA TRP A 725 -17.13 -10.08 5.97
C TRP A 725 -16.26 -9.75 4.77
N LYS A 726 -16.52 -8.58 4.19
CA LYS A 726 -15.63 -7.92 3.23
C LYS A 726 -14.90 -6.78 3.93
N SER A 727 -13.66 -6.52 3.51
CA SER A 727 -12.85 -5.43 4.05
C SER A 727 -12.36 -4.50 2.96
N VAL A 728 -12.25 -3.22 3.29
CA VAL A 728 -11.32 -2.33 2.59
C VAL A 728 -9.97 -2.45 3.31
N SER A 729 -8.91 -2.83 2.59
CA SER A 729 -7.57 -3.09 3.14
C SER A 729 -6.49 -2.31 2.38
N ASN A 730 -6.76 -1.03 2.08
CA ASN A 730 -5.95 -0.22 1.17
C ASN A 730 -4.66 0.27 1.81
N ASN A 731 -4.66 0.56 3.11
CA ASN A 731 -3.50 1.11 3.81
C ASN A 731 -2.36 0.11 3.87
N LEU A 732 -2.64 -1.15 4.22
CA LEU A 732 -1.62 -2.19 4.26
C LEU A 732 -1.14 -2.56 2.84
N LYS A 733 -2.05 -2.66 1.87
CA LYS A 733 -1.69 -2.89 0.45
C LYS A 733 -0.85 -1.77 -0.15
N ARG A 734 -1.14 -0.51 0.19
CA ARG A 734 -0.30 0.63 -0.19
C ARG A 734 1.06 0.57 0.52
N ALA A 735 1.08 0.26 1.82
CA ALA A 735 2.34 0.19 2.57
C ALA A 735 3.27 -0.92 2.01
N GLN A 736 2.69 -2.02 1.53
CA GLN A 736 3.40 -3.06 0.79
C GLN A 736 4.05 -2.54 -0.49
N CYS A 737 3.53 -1.48 -1.13
CA CYS A 737 4.14 -0.86 -2.30
C CYS A 737 5.46 -0.13 -2.00
N TYR A 738 5.80 0.10 -0.73
CA TYR A 738 7.08 0.71 -0.34
C TYR A 738 8.20 -0.29 -0.05
N LEU A 739 7.87 -1.58 0.11
CA LEU A 739 8.87 -2.61 0.43
C LEU A 739 9.79 -2.84 -0.77
N SER A 740 11.11 -2.84 -0.61
CA SER A 740 11.96 -3.33 -1.71
C SER A 740 11.74 -4.83 -1.94
N GLU A 741 12.22 -5.39 -3.07
CA GLU A 741 12.11 -6.83 -3.34
C GLU A 741 12.69 -7.68 -2.19
N ARG A 742 13.85 -7.25 -1.68
CA ARG A 742 14.47 -7.85 -0.50
C ARG A 742 13.57 -7.76 0.73
N GLU A 743 12.93 -6.61 0.96
CA GLU A 743 12.04 -6.44 2.10
C GLU A 743 10.76 -7.26 1.95
N ARG A 744 10.22 -7.46 0.76
CA ARG A 744 9.06 -8.35 0.56
C ARG A 744 9.34 -9.79 0.96
N GLN A 745 10.57 -10.26 0.71
CA GLN A 745 11.00 -11.60 1.11
C GLN A 745 11.14 -11.71 2.64
N ILE A 746 11.49 -10.62 3.33
CA ILE A 746 11.67 -10.60 4.79
C ILE A 746 10.35 -10.26 5.51
N LEU A 747 9.59 -9.29 5.01
CA LEU A 747 8.39 -8.68 5.61
C LEU A 747 7.15 -9.01 4.77
N PHE A 748 6.96 -10.29 4.47
CA PHE A 748 5.77 -10.78 3.78
C PHE A 748 4.52 -10.49 4.62
N THR A 749 3.51 -9.88 3.99
CA THR A 749 2.26 -9.47 4.66
C THR A 749 1.03 -9.76 3.81
N ASP A 750 1.18 -10.25 2.58
CA ASP A 750 0.04 -10.47 1.70
C ASP A 750 -0.58 -11.85 1.95
N LEU A 751 -1.78 -11.85 2.53
CA LEU A 751 -2.56 -13.07 2.75
C LEU A 751 -3.04 -13.70 1.44
N ASP A 752 -3.05 -12.95 0.33
CA ASP A 752 -3.42 -13.46 -0.98
C ASP A 752 -2.34 -14.38 -1.59
N GLU A 753 -1.11 -14.36 -1.05
CA GLU A 753 0.01 -15.22 -1.52
C GLU A 753 0.08 -16.59 -0.81
N ILE A 754 -0.78 -16.84 0.18
CA ILE A 754 -0.72 -18.08 0.97
C ILE A 754 -1.45 -19.21 0.23
N ASP A 755 -0.76 -20.30 -0.06
CA ASP A 755 -1.43 -21.57 -0.40
C ASP A 755 -2.09 -22.12 0.87
N MET A 756 -3.38 -21.85 1.00
CA MET A 756 -4.16 -22.23 2.18
C MET A 756 -4.24 -23.74 2.39
N ARG A 757 -4.16 -24.56 1.32
CA ARG A 757 -4.23 -26.02 1.45
C ARG A 757 -2.95 -26.56 2.04
N GLU A 758 -1.81 -26.14 1.48
CA GLU A 758 -0.49 -26.55 1.98
C GLU A 758 -0.28 -26.05 3.42
N TYR A 759 -0.56 -24.77 3.66
CA TYR A 759 -0.45 -24.15 4.97
C TYR A 759 -1.25 -24.90 6.04
N MET A 760 -2.54 -25.14 5.79
CA MET A 760 -3.41 -25.84 6.76
C MET A 760 -2.98 -27.28 7.02
N SER A 761 -2.45 -27.97 6.00
CA SER A 761 -1.94 -29.33 6.17
C SER A 761 -0.75 -29.39 7.13
N GLY A 762 0.21 -28.47 7.01
CA GLY A 762 1.38 -28.39 7.89
C GLY A 762 1.04 -27.98 9.32
N GLN A 763 -0.02 -27.18 9.52
CA GLN A 763 -0.44 -26.79 10.87
C GLN A 763 -0.87 -27.95 11.75
N VAL A 764 -1.53 -28.96 11.17
CA VAL A 764 -2.09 -30.07 11.96
C VAL A 764 -0.98 -30.86 12.64
N ASP A 765 0.12 -31.12 11.94
CA ASP A 765 1.21 -31.94 12.46
C ASP A 765 1.95 -31.25 13.62
N GLU A 766 2.24 -29.95 13.50
CA GLU A 766 2.87 -29.18 14.58
C GLU A 766 1.91 -28.94 15.75
N ALA A 767 0.62 -28.72 15.50
CA ALA A 767 -0.37 -28.62 16.56
C ALA A 767 -0.46 -29.94 17.37
N ILE A 768 -0.39 -31.10 16.72
CA ILE A 768 -0.34 -32.40 17.40
C ILE A 768 0.93 -32.51 18.26
N GLN A 769 2.11 -32.17 17.71
CA GLN A 769 3.37 -32.20 18.48
C GLN A 769 3.33 -31.28 19.71
N TYR A 770 2.78 -30.07 19.55
CA TYR A 770 2.56 -29.12 20.64
C TYR A 770 1.67 -29.73 21.73
N LEU A 771 0.52 -30.32 21.35
CA LEU A 771 -0.43 -30.93 22.27
C LEU A 771 0.18 -32.15 22.99
N GLU A 772 0.99 -32.97 22.32
CA GLU A 772 1.71 -34.08 22.93
C GLU A 772 2.71 -33.60 23.99
N CYS A 773 3.46 -32.53 23.69
CA CYS A 773 4.39 -31.93 24.64
C CYS A 773 3.66 -31.32 25.85
N GLU A 774 2.53 -30.65 25.62
CA GLU A 774 1.69 -30.10 26.68
C GLU A 774 1.12 -31.20 27.58
N ASN A 775 0.62 -32.29 27.00
CA ASN A 775 0.16 -33.45 27.74
C ASN A 775 1.27 -34.05 28.60
N LYS A 776 2.47 -34.28 28.05
CA LYS A 776 3.64 -34.77 28.83
C LYS A 776 3.98 -33.85 30.01
N ARG A 777 3.89 -32.52 29.84
CA ARG A 777 4.09 -31.54 30.92
C ARG A 777 3.00 -31.62 31.99
N ARG A 778 1.74 -31.83 31.60
CA ARG A 778 0.61 -31.99 32.53
C ARG A 778 0.68 -33.28 33.35
N TYR A 779 1.26 -34.35 32.82
CA TYR A 779 1.40 -35.64 33.52
C TYR A 779 2.67 -35.77 34.38
N ARG A 780 3.63 -34.83 34.26
CA ARG A 780 4.82 -34.72 35.12
C ARG A 780 4.60 -33.84 36.36
N LYS A 781 3.54 -33.02 36.37
CA LYS A 781 3.03 -32.32 37.55
C LYS A 781 1.89 -33.13 38.14
#